data_AF-A0ABD3Q1E4-F1
#
_entry.id   AF-A0ABD3Q1E4-F1
#
_cell.length_a   1.000
_cell.length_b   1.000
_cell.length_c   1.000
_cell.angle_alpha   90.00
_cell.angle_beta   90.00
_cell.angle_gamma   90.00
#
_symmetry.space_group_name_H-M   'P 1'
#
loop_
_entity.id
_entity.type
_entity.pdbx_description
1 polymer ?
#
loop_
_entity_poly.entity_id
_entity_poly.type
_entity_poly.pdbx_seq_one_letter_code
_entity_poly.pdbx_strand_id
1 'polypeptide(L)'
;MLLSLSLLLLLALTPSSHASILIAGSLNVDTFLPIARFPSPGENLTLLPNCEHLVDVPGGKGMNQAIAACKLQLLGKTATTHGGGRRAAFLGQFGNDAAADILRKSLTEHDVDISLCGTSEHPSGRGYVMLVPKTGEVSAVVSGGSNQHGWDHFDLRVDADDTTKVWSDEQIEEMIASYSLVLLQCEIPHFVNQRLARAAKKRNIPVLLDVGGEDRKLDRALLECCDYLIPNESELERLSSSFSQESDIQQDGEREQLENIQSQLGEGMDVSSITKAVCTLQKNGANHVLVTLGSHGSILFRKNKKQILYQPACTLPSGSSVVDETGAGDCYRAAFAVALLEHCAGDVTNVDDDTLRKCMKFASAAGALAVTKKGAVPSIPSRKEVEELMKSNAREENIQSTTAIPRGGMMKSDENRLDDDFPFMFGSRLNSMKDRRDLLDPSTPMTTPLDFVRRQAAIRGLGCVDFNYPQHFMDYWTPEEAKQALEEVNLVAGAVCLRYPSKFARGAMNHPDPAMRREAIEMTKDAAKVARILGCNEVVVWSAYDGYDYPFQVNYKEKWNQIVSAFQECCDAYPDIKWSLEYKPTDENTRFFTVPSTGAAMLMVKDINRPNMGLTLDMGHMLMSGENPGQSISMVGDKLFGIQLNDGYTRLAAEDGMMFGSIHPSMALEALYQLRINNFRGHLYFDTFPQRTDPIKECEYNIQRVKEFWRAVEMMNEDDIHRIAMEHDALGSLELVNQAFRL
;
A
#
# COMPACT_ATOMS: atom_id res chain seq x y z
N MET A 1 -15.60 60.49 23.84
CA MET A 1 -16.24 60.08 22.58
C MET A 1 -15.24 59.79 21.45
N LEU A 2 -14.00 59.36 21.75
CA LEU A 2 -12.96 59.05 20.75
C LEU A 2 -12.13 57.78 21.08
N LEU A 3 -12.57 57.00 22.08
CA LEU A 3 -11.90 55.76 22.52
C LEU A 3 -12.75 54.49 22.31
N SER A 4 -13.95 54.60 21.73
CA SER A 4 -14.88 53.49 21.52
C SER A 4 -15.06 53.07 20.06
N LEU A 5 -14.51 53.80 19.08
CA LEU A 5 -14.62 53.44 17.65
C LEU A 5 -13.43 52.62 17.13
N SER A 6 -12.25 52.72 17.75
CA SER A 6 -11.04 52.02 17.32
C SER A 6 -11.02 50.54 17.73
N LEU A 7 -11.78 50.15 18.75
CA LEU A 7 -11.91 48.74 19.16
C LEU A 7 -12.94 47.98 18.31
N LEU A 8 -13.97 48.66 17.77
CA LEU A 8 -14.93 48.05 16.85
C LEU A 8 -14.38 47.90 15.42
N LEU A 9 -13.49 48.79 14.97
CA LEU A 9 -12.86 48.67 13.65
C LEU A 9 -11.74 47.60 13.61
N LEU A 10 -11.12 47.28 14.75
CA LEU A 10 -10.13 46.18 14.83
C LEU A 10 -10.79 44.78 14.91
N LEU A 11 -12.06 44.68 15.33
CA LEU A 11 -12.83 43.44 15.31
C LEU A 11 -13.54 43.16 13.97
N ALA A 12 -13.59 44.15 13.06
CA ALA A 12 -14.22 44.04 11.74
C ALA A 12 -13.21 43.86 10.58
N LEU A 13 -11.92 43.74 10.87
CA LEU A 13 -10.85 43.59 9.86
C LEU A 13 -9.89 42.42 10.11
N THR A 14 -10.22 41.53 11.05
CA THR A 14 -9.62 40.20 11.10
C THR A 14 -10.55 39.25 10.37
N PRO A 15 -10.17 38.67 9.21
CA PRO A 15 -10.89 37.51 8.71
C PRO A 15 -10.84 36.48 9.84
N SER A 16 -12.00 36.04 10.32
CA SER A 16 -12.09 34.89 11.22
C SER A 16 -11.45 33.72 10.48
N SER A 17 -10.18 33.47 10.74
CA SER A 17 -9.32 32.51 10.02
C SER A 17 -9.60 31.07 10.47
N HIS A 18 -10.88 30.72 10.62
CA HIS A 18 -11.32 29.39 11.00
C HIS A 18 -11.82 28.68 9.75
N ALA A 19 -10.93 27.87 9.18
CA ALA A 19 -11.24 26.94 8.11
C ALA A 19 -12.42 26.05 8.54
N SER A 20 -13.58 26.22 7.93
CA SER A 20 -14.82 25.51 8.29
C SER A 20 -15.53 24.96 7.05
N ILE A 21 -16.11 23.77 7.19
CA ILE A 21 -16.82 23.06 6.11
C ILE A 21 -18.32 23.06 6.41
N LEU A 22 -19.13 23.43 5.43
CA LEU A 22 -20.57 23.18 5.43
C LEU A 22 -20.85 21.87 4.70
N ILE A 23 -21.44 20.90 5.38
CA ILE A 23 -21.94 19.67 4.77
C ILE A 23 -23.46 19.76 4.74
N ALA A 24 -24.06 19.66 3.55
CA ALA A 24 -25.51 19.56 3.40
C ALA A 24 -25.89 18.18 2.89
N GLY A 25 -26.70 17.43 3.64
CA GLY A 25 -27.03 16.09 3.20
C GLY A 25 -27.99 15.28 4.05
N SER A 26 -28.03 13.99 3.74
CA SER A 26 -28.91 13.02 4.37
C SER A 26 -28.41 12.56 5.74
N LEU A 27 -29.36 12.17 6.58
CA LEU A 27 -29.12 11.41 7.81
C LEU A 27 -30.11 10.25 7.89
N ASN A 28 -29.59 9.06 8.18
CA ASN A 28 -30.33 7.81 8.19
C ASN A 28 -30.05 7.05 9.49
N VAL A 29 -31.05 6.31 9.98
CA VAL A 29 -30.78 5.18 10.88
C VAL A 29 -30.76 3.89 10.05
N ASP A 30 -29.61 3.21 10.07
CA ASP A 30 -29.32 2.07 9.22
C ASP A 30 -29.57 0.75 9.98
N THR A 31 -30.06 -0.24 9.24
CA THR A 31 -30.21 -1.63 9.69
C THR A 31 -29.31 -2.52 8.88
N PHE A 32 -28.37 -3.21 9.53
CA PHE A 32 -27.41 -4.12 8.92
C PHE A 32 -27.95 -5.56 8.93
N LEU A 33 -28.09 -6.11 7.73
CA LEU A 33 -28.71 -7.39 7.42
C LEU A 33 -27.63 -8.35 6.87
N PRO A 34 -27.04 -9.23 7.72
CA PRO A 34 -26.00 -10.15 7.29
C PRO A 34 -26.60 -11.29 6.45
N ILE A 35 -26.16 -11.42 5.19
CA ILE A 35 -26.64 -12.42 4.24
C ILE A 35 -25.48 -13.19 3.62
N ALA A 36 -25.73 -14.43 3.17
CA ALA A 36 -24.71 -15.27 2.55
C ALA A 36 -24.29 -14.76 1.14
N ARG A 37 -25.22 -14.10 0.46
CA ARG A 37 -25.11 -13.48 -0.87
C ARG A 37 -26.32 -12.59 -1.12
N PHE A 38 -26.28 -11.72 -2.12
CA PHE A 38 -27.44 -10.91 -2.51
C PHE A 38 -28.60 -11.77 -3.04
N PRO A 39 -29.87 -11.38 -2.76
CA PRO A 39 -31.04 -12.09 -3.26
C PRO A 39 -31.24 -11.88 -4.76
N SER A 40 -31.63 -12.94 -5.46
CA SER A 40 -32.08 -12.85 -6.86
C SER A 40 -33.56 -12.42 -6.94
N PRO A 41 -34.03 -11.86 -8.08
CA PRO A 41 -35.45 -11.55 -8.26
C PRO A 41 -36.35 -12.78 -8.01
N GLY A 42 -37.32 -12.63 -7.09
CA GLY A 42 -38.27 -13.70 -6.72
C GLY A 42 -37.79 -14.66 -5.63
N GLU A 43 -36.59 -14.46 -5.10
CA GLU A 43 -36.01 -15.28 -4.04
C GLU A 43 -36.31 -14.73 -2.64
N ASN A 44 -36.45 -15.64 -1.65
CA ASN A 44 -36.48 -15.31 -0.24
C ASN A 44 -35.19 -15.79 0.45
N LEU A 45 -34.43 -14.87 1.04
CA LEU A 45 -33.25 -15.20 1.85
C LEU A 45 -33.52 -14.99 3.34
N THR A 46 -32.95 -15.86 4.17
CA THR A 46 -32.91 -15.69 5.62
C THR A 46 -31.55 -15.12 6.02
N LEU A 47 -31.52 -14.29 7.07
CA LEU A 47 -30.26 -13.78 7.63
C LEU A 47 -29.38 -14.94 8.11
N LEU A 48 -28.06 -14.73 8.05
CA LEU A 48 -27.10 -15.76 8.46
C LEU A 48 -27.28 -16.17 9.93
N PRO A 49 -27.38 -17.48 10.23
CA PRO A 49 -27.39 -17.95 11.61
C PRO A 49 -26.04 -17.63 12.26
N ASN A 50 -26.06 -17.19 13.52
CA ASN A 50 -24.88 -16.78 14.30
C ASN A 50 -24.18 -15.49 13.85
N CYS A 51 -24.84 -14.65 13.04
CA CYS A 51 -24.40 -13.28 12.77
C CYS A 51 -25.36 -12.27 13.42
N GLU A 52 -24.85 -11.36 14.25
CA GLU A 52 -25.68 -10.30 14.83
C GLU A 52 -26.06 -9.27 13.76
N HIS A 53 -27.36 -9.08 13.58
CA HIS A 53 -27.92 -7.94 12.84
C HIS A 53 -27.90 -6.71 13.76
N LEU A 54 -27.61 -5.55 13.18
CA LEU A 54 -27.60 -4.28 13.91
C LEU A 54 -28.79 -3.45 13.44
N VAL A 55 -29.51 -2.84 14.37
CA VAL A 55 -30.67 -1.98 14.10
C VAL A 55 -30.42 -0.59 14.67
N ASP A 56 -31.03 0.40 14.02
CA ASP A 56 -30.97 1.81 14.41
C ASP A 56 -29.52 2.35 14.58
N VAL A 57 -28.62 1.93 13.69
CA VAL A 57 -27.23 2.43 13.65
C VAL A 57 -27.21 3.80 12.98
N PRO A 58 -26.66 4.86 13.61
CA PRO A 58 -26.59 6.16 12.96
C PRO A 58 -25.75 6.11 11.67
N GLY A 59 -26.24 6.76 10.61
CA GLY A 59 -25.63 6.76 9.28
C GLY A 59 -26.26 7.79 8.33
N GLY A 60 -26.17 7.51 7.03
CA GLY A 60 -26.51 8.44 5.95
C GLY A 60 -25.30 9.24 5.46
N LYS A 61 -25.23 9.48 4.15
CA LYS A 61 -24.05 10.02 3.47
C LYS A 61 -23.60 11.35 4.06
N GLY A 62 -24.53 12.29 4.21
CA GLY A 62 -24.24 13.62 4.74
C GLY A 62 -23.72 13.55 6.18
N MET A 63 -24.36 12.75 7.03
CA MET A 63 -23.94 12.56 8.42
C MET A 63 -22.57 11.89 8.54
N ASN A 64 -22.32 10.83 7.77
CA ASN A 64 -21.02 10.15 7.72
C ASN A 64 -19.91 11.15 7.33
N GLN A 65 -20.16 11.96 6.31
CA GLN A 65 -19.22 12.99 5.85
C GLN A 65 -18.97 14.06 6.93
N ALA A 66 -20.01 14.52 7.63
CA ALA A 66 -19.88 15.54 8.66
C ALA A 66 -19.08 15.06 9.89
N ILE A 67 -19.32 13.82 10.33
CA ILE A 67 -18.57 13.19 11.42
C ILE A 67 -17.12 12.96 11.00
N ALA A 68 -16.89 12.46 9.79
CA ALA A 68 -15.54 12.29 9.24
C ALA A 68 -14.78 13.62 9.18
N ALA A 69 -15.42 14.69 8.69
CA ALA A 69 -14.81 16.01 8.66
C ALA A 69 -14.38 16.49 10.07
N CYS A 70 -15.23 16.31 11.09
CA CYS A 70 -14.90 16.69 12.47
C CYS A 70 -13.77 15.86 13.09
N LYS A 71 -13.71 14.54 12.82
CA LYS A 71 -12.66 13.65 13.34
C LYS A 71 -11.30 13.84 12.66
N LEU A 72 -11.31 14.31 11.41
CA LEU A 72 -10.11 14.40 10.58
C LEU A 72 -9.47 15.79 10.54
N GLN A 73 -10.20 16.87 10.80
CA GLN A 73 -9.63 18.22 10.82
C GLN A 73 -8.58 18.42 11.92
N LEU A 74 -7.51 19.16 11.60
CA LEU A 74 -6.48 19.55 12.55
C LEU A 74 -7.01 20.52 13.62
N LEU A 75 -6.71 20.21 14.89
CA LEU A 75 -6.94 21.15 15.99
C LEU A 75 -5.87 22.25 15.97
N GLY A 76 -6.28 23.50 15.75
CA GLY A 76 -5.40 24.64 16.01
C GLY A 76 -4.93 24.63 17.46
N LYS A 77 -3.65 24.99 17.71
CA LYS A 77 -2.98 24.95 19.03
C LYS A 77 -3.67 25.76 20.16
N THR A 78 -4.77 26.46 19.88
CA THR A 78 -5.56 27.26 20.83
C THR A 78 -7.00 26.78 21.00
N ALA A 79 -7.45 25.74 20.29
CA ALA A 79 -8.82 25.24 20.40
C ALA A 79 -8.93 24.26 21.58
N THR A 80 -9.15 24.80 22.78
CA THR A 80 -9.67 23.99 23.90
C THR A 80 -11.02 23.41 23.51
N THR A 81 -11.31 22.19 23.95
CA THR A 81 -12.54 21.41 23.73
C THR A 81 -13.85 22.09 24.15
N HIS A 82 -13.79 23.31 24.71
CA HIS A 82 -14.96 24.08 25.14
C HIS A 82 -14.99 25.53 24.61
N GLY A 83 -14.28 25.83 23.50
CA GLY A 83 -14.23 27.18 22.93
C GLY A 83 -14.44 27.23 21.41
N GLY A 84 -15.67 27.07 20.94
CA GLY A 84 -16.28 27.82 19.82
C GLY A 84 -15.67 27.81 18.41
N GLY A 85 -14.60 27.08 18.11
CA GLY A 85 -14.08 26.94 16.75
C GLY A 85 -14.87 25.89 15.96
N ARG A 86 -15.85 26.32 15.16
CA ARG A 86 -16.68 25.44 14.31
C ARG A 86 -15.79 24.62 13.36
N ARG A 87 -15.80 23.29 13.50
CA ARG A 87 -15.03 22.33 12.67
C ARG A 87 -15.76 22.03 11.36
N ALA A 88 -16.94 21.43 11.50
CA ALA A 88 -17.88 21.23 10.41
C ALA A 88 -19.30 21.57 10.88
N ALA A 89 -20.07 22.24 10.03
CA ALA A 89 -21.48 22.45 10.24
C ALA A 89 -22.29 21.54 9.33
N PHE A 90 -23.39 21.02 9.85
CA PHE A 90 -24.29 20.15 9.13
C PHE A 90 -25.63 20.84 8.88
N LEU A 91 -26.07 20.84 7.63
CA LEU A 91 -27.39 21.27 7.18
C LEU A 91 -28.19 20.04 6.75
N GLY A 92 -29.17 19.66 7.56
CA GLY A 92 -30.05 18.53 7.31
C GLY A 92 -31.40 18.67 8.01
N GLN A 93 -32.27 17.67 7.85
CA GLN A 93 -33.64 17.70 8.36
C GLN A 93 -33.90 16.49 9.24
N PHE A 94 -34.05 16.69 10.55
CA PHE A 94 -34.41 15.62 11.48
C PHE A 94 -35.88 15.25 11.32
N GLY A 95 -36.22 13.96 11.41
CA GLY A 95 -37.61 13.52 11.39
C GLY A 95 -38.36 13.76 12.70
N ASN A 96 -39.65 13.40 12.71
CA ASN A 96 -40.52 13.48 13.89
C ASN A 96 -40.65 12.16 14.67
N ASP A 97 -39.66 11.27 14.56
CA ASP A 97 -39.65 9.95 15.18
C ASP A 97 -38.47 9.77 16.16
N ALA A 98 -38.47 8.66 16.90
CA ALA A 98 -37.43 8.36 17.89
C ALA A 98 -36.01 8.23 17.27
N ALA A 99 -35.92 7.97 15.97
CA ALA A 99 -34.65 7.92 15.24
C ALA A 99 -33.97 9.32 15.21
N ALA A 100 -34.73 10.41 15.22
CA ALA A 100 -34.19 11.76 15.23
C ALA A 100 -33.29 12.03 16.45
N ASP A 101 -33.65 11.49 17.62
CA ASP A 101 -32.86 11.62 18.85
C ASP A 101 -31.53 10.87 18.76
N ILE A 102 -31.53 9.68 18.15
CA ILE A 102 -30.32 8.88 17.90
C ILE A 102 -29.35 9.66 17.00
N LEU A 103 -29.87 10.23 15.91
CA LEU A 103 -29.08 11.00 14.94
C LEU A 103 -28.52 12.28 15.55
N ARG A 104 -29.35 13.04 16.27
CA ARG A 104 -28.95 14.27 16.95
C ARG A 104 -27.86 14.01 17.98
N LYS A 105 -28.04 12.97 18.79
CA LYS A 105 -27.05 12.56 19.79
C LYS A 105 -25.72 12.20 19.13
N SER A 106 -25.75 11.38 18.09
CA SER A 106 -24.52 10.95 17.42
C SER A 106 -23.75 12.12 16.77
N LEU A 107 -24.43 13.06 16.11
CA LEU A 107 -23.78 14.26 15.56
C LEU A 107 -23.15 15.15 16.65
N THR A 108 -23.89 15.38 17.75
CA THR A 108 -23.40 16.23 18.86
C THR A 108 -22.26 15.59 19.65
N GLU A 109 -22.26 14.26 19.84
CA GLU A 109 -21.15 13.52 20.46
C GLU A 109 -19.85 13.58 19.64
N HIS A 110 -19.95 13.85 18.34
CA HIS A 110 -18.81 13.99 17.43
C HIS A 110 -18.47 15.45 17.10
N ASP A 111 -18.93 16.40 17.92
CA ASP A 111 -18.66 17.85 17.81
C ASP A 111 -19.17 18.50 16.50
N VAL A 112 -20.16 17.91 15.82
CA VAL A 112 -20.74 18.51 14.60
C VAL A 112 -21.67 19.67 14.97
N ASP A 113 -21.51 20.83 14.33
CA ASP A 113 -22.42 21.97 14.51
C ASP A 113 -23.73 21.72 13.75
N ILE A 114 -24.78 21.41 14.50
CA ILE A 114 -26.13 21.12 13.97
C ILE A 114 -27.08 22.33 14.06
N SER A 115 -26.57 23.55 14.27
CA SER A 115 -27.40 24.76 14.41
C SER A 115 -28.18 25.12 13.15
N LEU A 116 -27.77 24.61 11.99
CA LEU A 116 -28.47 24.78 10.72
C LEU A 116 -29.51 23.70 10.44
N CYS A 117 -29.59 22.64 11.26
CA CYS A 117 -30.54 21.57 11.04
C CYS A 117 -31.97 21.97 11.39
N GLY A 118 -32.91 21.60 10.52
CA GLY A 118 -34.34 21.73 10.76
C GLY A 118 -34.99 20.46 11.31
N THR A 119 -36.29 20.54 11.52
CA THR A 119 -37.16 19.42 11.89
C THR A 119 -38.29 19.30 10.88
N SER A 120 -38.62 18.07 10.50
CA SER A 120 -39.64 17.74 9.50
C SER A 120 -40.81 17.00 10.16
N GLU A 121 -42.02 17.17 9.60
CA GLU A 121 -43.20 16.37 9.93
C GLU A 121 -43.15 14.93 9.36
N HIS A 122 -42.11 14.60 8.59
CA HIS A 122 -41.87 13.27 8.05
C HIS A 122 -40.91 12.47 8.94
N PRO A 123 -40.97 11.12 8.93
CA PRO A 123 -40.05 10.28 9.70
C PRO A 123 -38.60 10.46 9.23
N SER A 124 -37.63 10.08 10.07
CA SER A 124 -36.21 10.13 9.72
C SER A 124 -35.89 9.18 8.56
N GLY A 125 -34.83 9.47 7.81
CA GLY A 125 -34.33 8.55 6.79
C GLY A 125 -33.94 7.20 7.39
N ARG A 126 -34.07 6.11 6.62
CA ARG A 126 -33.68 4.77 7.04
C ARG A 126 -32.93 4.02 5.96
N GLY A 127 -31.78 3.46 6.29
CA GLY A 127 -31.03 2.57 5.40
C GLY A 127 -31.24 1.11 5.76
N TYR A 128 -31.28 0.26 4.74
CA TYR A 128 -31.28 -1.19 4.87
C TYR A 128 -30.04 -1.71 4.15
N VAL A 129 -29.03 -2.09 4.93
CA VAL A 129 -27.68 -2.44 4.45
C VAL A 129 -27.53 -3.95 4.47
N MET A 130 -27.49 -4.57 3.30
CA MET A 130 -27.18 -5.98 3.12
C MET A 130 -25.67 -6.15 3.04
N LEU A 131 -25.10 -6.96 3.93
CA LEU A 131 -23.64 -7.21 4.02
C LEU A 131 -23.37 -8.71 3.85
N VAL A 132 -22.36 -9.06 3.05
CA VAL A 132 -21.85 -10.42 2.89
C VAL A 132 -20.57 -10.59 3.72
N PRO A 133 -20.61 -11.15 4.94
CA PRO A 133 -19.46 -11.10 5.86
C PRO A 133 -18.19 -11.81 5.35
N LYS A 134 -18.34 -12.77 4.42
CA LYS A 134 -17.21 -13.51 3.85
C LYS A 134 -16.39 -12.65 2.89
N THR A 135 -17.04 -11.77 2.13
CA THR A 135 -16.41 -10.96 1.07
C THR A 135 -16.28 -9.49 1.46
N GLY A 136 -17.10 -9.01 2.39
CA GLY A 136 -17.19 -7.58 2.75
C GLY A 136 -18.12 -6.78 1.82
N GLU A 137 -18.68 -7.40 0.79
CA GLU A 137 -19.54 -6.72 -0.20
C GLU A 137 -20.83 -6.18 0.43
N VAL A 138 -21.23 -4.98 -0.02
CA VAL A 138 -22.40 -4.26 0.49
C VAL A 138 -23.37 -3.88 -0.62
N SER A 139 -24.67 -4.00 -0.34
CA SER A 139 -25.74 -3.38 -1.13
C SER A 139 -26.75 -2.75 -0.18
N ALA A 140 -27.23 -1.55 -0.50
CA ALA A 140 -28.12 -0.82 0.40
C ALA A 140 -29.32 -0.22 -0.31
N VAL A 141 -30.45 -0.15 0.41
CA VAL A 141 -31.65 0.57 -0.01
C VAL A 141 -31.96 1.63 1.04
N VAL A 142 -32.21 2.87 0.61
CA VAL A 142 -32.51 3.98 1.50
C VAL A 142 -33.96 4.44 1.31
N SER A 143 -34.70 4.52 2.41
CA SER A 143 -35.96 5.24 2.50
C SER A 143 -35.67 6.68 2.93
N GLY A 144 -35.86 7.64 2.02
CA GLY A 144 -35.39 9.01 2.20
C GLY A 144 -36.07 9.80 3.34
N GLY A 145 -37.35 9.55 3.65
CA GLY A 145 -38.07 10.23 4.73
C GLY A 145 -37.91 11.77 4.69
N SER A 146 -37.59 12.36 5.84
CA SER A 146 -37.27 13.79 6.01
C SER A 146 -36.11 14.27 5.13
N ASN A 147 -35.19 13.41 4.69
CA ASN A 147 -34.14 13.80 3.75
C ASN A 147 -34.71 14.27 2.41
N GLN A 148 -35.88 13.76 1.98
CA GLN A 148 -36.52 14.13 0.71
C GLN A 148 -37.70 15.09 0.91
N HIS A 149 -38.35 15.06 2.06
CA HIS A 149 -39.60 15.80 2.31
C HIS A 149 -39.50 16.90 3.38
N GLY A 150 -38.34 17.10 4.01
CA GLY A 150 -38.16 18.10 5.09
C GLY A 150 -37.72 19.49 4.64
N TRP A 151 -37.70 19.79 3.34
CA TRP A 151 -37.00 20.97 2.80
C TRP A 151 -37.92 22.13 2.39
N ASP A 152 -39.11 22.24 2.97
CA ASP A 152 -40.10 23.28 2.64
C ASP A 152 -39.54 24.70 2.81
N HIS A 153 -38.69 24.91 3.83
CA HIS A 153 -37.98 26.18 4.06
C HIS A 153 -37.05 26.60 2.90
N PHE A 154 -36.73 25.69 1.99
CA PHE A 154 -35.91 25.95 0.80
C PHE A 154 -36.73 25.93 -0.50
N ASP A 155 -38.02 25.57 -0.47
CA ASP A 155 -38.86 25.50 -1.66
C ASP A 155 -39.54 26.85 -1.94
N LEU A 156 -39.10 27.51 -3.02
CA LEU A 156 -39.63 28.81 -3.46
C LEU A 156 -41.09 28.73 -3.96
N ARG A 157 -41.68 27.53 -4.06
CA ARG A 157 -43.05 27.29 -4.57
C ARG A 157 -44.11 27.18 -3.47
N VAL A 158 -43.71 27.22 -2.19
CA VAL A 158 -44.66 27.24 -1.06
C VAL A 158 -45.41 28.59 -1.06
N ASP A 159 -46.75 28.56 -0.95
CA ASP A 159 -47.62 29.73 -1.15
C ASP A 159 -47.23 30.95 -0.29
N ALA A 160 -47.22 32.11 -0.95
CA ALA A 160 -46.47 33.33 -0.63
C ALA A 160 -47.01 34.22 0.52
N ASP A 161 -47.78 33.68 1.47
CA ASP A 161 -48.37 34.49 2.56
C ASP A 161 -47.51 34.52 3.84
N ASP A 162 -46.48 33.67 3.95
CA ASP A 162 -45.55 33.65 5.09
C ASP A 162 -44.09 33.57 4.64
N THR A 163 -43.58 34.69 4.09
CA THR A 163 -42.18 34.85 3.67
C THR A 163 -41.18 34.72 4.83
N THR A 164 -41.64 34.60 6.08
CA THR A 164 -40.76 34.40 7.24
C THR A 164 -40.30 32.94 7.40
N LYS A 165 -40.93 32.01 6.67
CA LYS A 165 -40.61 30.57 6.73
C LYS A 165 -39.74 30.06 5.57
N VAL A 166 -39.48 30.83 4.52
CA VAL A 166 -38.63 30.37 3.40
C VAL A 166 -37.33 31.17 3.41
N TRP A 167 -36.19 30.49 3.32
CA TRP A 167 -34.90 31.16 3.19
C TRP A 167 -34.83 31.81 1.82
N SER A 168 -34.61 33.13 1.78
CA SER A 168 -34.28 33.87 0.56
C SER A 168 -32.91 33.46 0.02
N ASP A 169 -32.66 33.69 -1.26
CA ASP A 169 -31.34 33.43 -1.85
C ASP A 169 -30.25 34.30 -1.18
N GLU A 170 -30.58 35.53 -0.78
CA GLU A 170 -29.68 36.43 -0.04
C GLU A 170 -29.28 35.86 1.33
N GLN A 171 -30.23 35.27 2.06
CA GLN A 171 -29.96 34.62 3.35
C GLN A 171 -29.06 33.38 3.18
N ILE A 172 -29.29 32.58 2.13
CA ILE A 172 -28.44 31.43 1.82
C ILE A 172 -27.01 31.90 1.48
N GLU A 173 -26.87 32.95 0.68
CA GLU A 173 -25.58 33.53 0.33
C GLU A 173 -24.83 34.07 1.55
N GLU A 174 -25.52 34.76 2.47
CA GLU A 174 -24.92 35.27 3.70
C GLU A 174 -24.49 34.13 4.64
N MET A 175 -25.32 33.08 4.76
CA MET A 175 -24.97 31.88 5.52
C MET A 175 -23.73 31.19 4.94
N ILE A 176 -23.70 30.96 3.62
CA ILE A 176 -22.58 30.28 2.95
C ILE A 176 -21.28 31.07 3.08
N ALA A 177 -21.34 32.41 3.07
CA ALA A 177 -20.15 33.26 3.23
C ALA A 177 -19.43 33.06 4.57
N SER A 178 -20.05 32.40 5.55
CA SER A 178 -19.44 32.04 6.83
C SER A 178 -18.56 30.78 6.76
N TYR A 179 -18.53 30.08 5.63
CA TYR A 179 -17.83 28.81 5.43
C TYR A 179 -16.73 28.93 4.37
N SER A 180 -15.75 28.04 4.45
CA SER A 180 -14.60 28.02 3.53
C SER A 180 -14.72 26.97 2.43
N LEU A 181 -15.62 26.00 2.57
CA LEU A 181 -15.89 24.94 1.61
C LEU A 181 -17.29 24.37 1.84
N VAL A 182 -17.98 24.00 0.76
CA VAL A 182 -19.28 23.33 0.81
C VAL A 182 -19.16 21.91 0.23
N LEU A 183 -19.60 20.91 0.98
CA LEU A 183 -19.71 19.51 0.54
C LEU A 183 -21.19 19.14 0.42
N LEU A 184 -21.59 18.73 -0.79
CA LEU A 184 -22.96 18.38 -1.15
C LEU A 184 -23.07 16.90 -1.52
N GLN A 185 -24.29 16.37 -1.53
CA GLN A 185 -24.59 14.98 -1.87
C GLN A 185 -26.01 14.81 -2.49
N CYS A 186 -26.32 13.70 -3.16
CA CYS A 186 -27.54 13.56 -3.98
C CYS A 186 -28.80 13.00 -3.28
N GLU A 187 -28.75 12.50 -2.04
CA GLU A 187 -29.89 11.94 -1.27
C GLU A 187 -30.83 13.00 -0.64
N ILE A 188 -30.66 14.28 -0.96
CA ILE A 188 -31.59 15.37 -0.61
C ILE A 188 -32.15 16.01 -1.89
N PRO A 189 -33.24 16.80 -1.87
CA PRO A 189 -33.84 17.34 -3.07
C PRO A 189 -32.90 18.19 -3.91
N HIS A 190 -32.97 18.01 -5.22
CA HIS A 190 -32.06 18.62 -6.18
C HIS A 190 -32.02 20.15 -6.10
N PHE A 191 -33.17 20.78 -5.87
CA PHE A 191 -33.26 22.24 -5.77
C PHE A 191 -32.46 22.80 -4.59
N VAL A 192 -32.30 22.04 -3.50
CA VAL A 192 -31.49 22.45 -2.34
C VAL A 192 -30.02 22.54 -2.75
N ASN A 193 -29.49 21.47 -3.37
CA ASN A 193 -28.12 21.45 -3.89
C ASN A 193 -27.87 22.59 -4.89
N GLN A 194 -28.82 22.86 -5.78
CA GLN A 194 -28.70 23.96 -6.73
C GLN A 194 -28.61 25.33 -6.06
N ARG A 195 -29.48 25.60 -5.08
CA ARG A 195 -29.48 26.89 -4.37
C ARG A 195 -28.19 27.10 -3.59
N LEU A 196 -27.73 26.06 -2.88
CA LEU A 196 -26.46 26.11 -2.14
C LEU A 196 -25.26 26.29 -3.08
N ALA A 197 -25.16 25.51 -4.15
CA ALA A 197 -24.04 25.58 -5.08
C ALA A 197 -23.98 26.94 -5.81
N ARG A 198 -25.13 27.50 -6.22
CA ARG A 198 -25.19 28.85 -6.84
C ARG A 198 -24.74 29.94 -5.87
N ALA A 199 -25.21 29.88 -4.63
CA ALA A 199 -24.83 30.84 -3.60
C ALA A 199 -23.33 30.75 -3.26
N ALA A 200 -22.77 29.54 -3.16
CA ALA A 200 -21.34 29.32 -3.01
C ALA A 200 -20.54 29.88 -4.19
N LYS A 201 -20.98 29.61 -5.42
CA LYS A 201 -20.34 30.14 -6.64
C LYS A 201 -20.28 31.67 -6.66
N LYS A 202 -21.38 32.35 -6.30
CA LYS A 202 -21.43 33.83 -6.21
C LYS A 202 -20.44 34.39 -5.18
N ARG A 203 -20.18 33.64 -4.11
CA ARG A 203 -19.25 34.02 -3.03
C ARG A 203 -17.83 33.51 -3.24
N ASN A 204 -17.55 32.84 -4.36
CA ASN A 204 -16.29 32.13 -4.64
C ASN A 204 -15.92 31.13 -3.53
N ILE A 205 -16.92 30.52 -2.90
CA ILE A 205 -16.74 29.42 -1.96
C ILE A 205 -16.78 28.12 -2.77
N PRO A 206 -15.79 27.24 -2.59
CA PRO A 206 -15.70 26.04 -3.40
C PRO A 206 -16.72 24.98 -3.04
N VAL A 207 -17.14 24.23 -4.05
CA VAL A 207 -18.17 23.20 -3.93
C VAL A 207 -17.64 21.84 -4.38
N LEU A 208 -17.67 20.87 -3.46
CA LEU A 208 -17.46 19.45 -3.73
C LEU A 208 -18.83 18.76 -3.78
N LEU A 209 -19.10 17.99 -4.83
CA LEU A 209 -20.36 17.25 -4.97
C LEU A 209 -20.08 15.75 -5.01
N ASP A 210 -20.51 15.05 -3.96
CA ASP A 210 -20.75 13.62 -4.00
C ASP A 210 -21.99 13.33 -4.83
N VAL A 211 -21.87 12.47 -5.84
CA VAL A 211 -22.97 12.15 -6.73
C VAL A 211 -23.63 10.82 -6.42
N GLY A 212 -23.20 10.14 -5.35
CA GLY A 212 -23.78 8.88 -4.92
C GLY A 212 -25.15 9.02 -4.27
N GLY A 213 -25.91 7.92 -4.29
CA GLY A 213 -27.17 7.75 -3.55
C GLY A 213 -28.46 7.93 -4.36
N GLU A 214 -28.44 8.60 -5.52
CA GLU A 214 -29.65 8.72 -6.35
C GLU A 214 -29.34 8.80 -7.86
N ASP A 215 -30.11 8.08 -8.67
CA ASP A 215 -29.94 7.97 -10.13
C ASP A 215 -30.54 9.16 -10.92
N ARG A 216 -30.78 10.28 -10.25
CA ARG A 216 -31.36 11.46 -10.90
C ARG A 216 -30.37 12.10 -11.87
N LYS A 217 -30.90 12.73 -12.93
CA LYS A 217 -30.09 13.53 -13.86
C LYS A 217 -29.62 14.81 -13.19
N LEU A 218 -28.32 15.09 -13.23
CA LEU A 218 -27.77 16.39 -12.86
C LEU A 218 -27.89 17.35 -14.05
N ASP A 219 -28.36 18.56 -13.81
CA ASP A 219 -28.36 19.60 -14.84
C ASP A 219 -27.03 20.35 -14.91
N ARG A 220 -26.81 20.99 -16.06
CA ARG A 220 -25.59 21.76 -16.35
C ARG A 220 -25.37 22.89 -15.34
N ALA A 221 -26.45 23.52 -14.87
CA ALA A 221 -26.36 24.64 -13.93
C ALA A 221 -25.73 24.22 -12.59
N LEU A 222 -26.05 23.03 -12.08
CA LEU A 222 -25.40 22.48 -10.91
C LEU A 222 -23.94 22.10 -11.21
N LEU A 223 -23.69 21.38 -12.32
CA LEU A 223 -22.34 20.95 -12.70
C LEU A 223 -21.35 22.12 -12.83
N GLU A 224 -21.79 23.26 -13.40
CA GLU A 224 -20.99 24.47 -13.57
C GLU A 224 -20.67 25.18 -12.24
N CYS A 225 -21.49 24.97 -11.21
CA CYS A 225 -21.27 25.50 -9.88
C CYS A 225 -20.30 24.65 -9.04
N CYS A 226 -20.08 23.38 -9.41
CA CYS A 226 -19.23 22.46 -8.67
C CYS A 226 -17.77 22.51 -9.14
N ASP A 227 -16.84 22.63 -8.19
CA ASP A 227 -15.40 22.61 -8.48
C ASP A 227 -14.87 21.19 -8.60
N TYR A 228 -15.38 20.28 -7.77
CA TYR A 228 -15.06 18.85 -7.83
C TYR A 228 -16.35 18.02 -7.86
N LEU A 229 -16.45 17.13 -8.83
CA LEU A 229 -17.46 16.10 -8.93
C LEU A 229 -16.84 14.75 -8.55
N ILE A 230 -17.42 14.02 -7.60
CA ILE A 230 -16.77 12.83 -7.02
C ILE A 230 -17.62 11.55 -7.16
N PRO A 231 -17.69 10.93 -8.37
CA PRO A 231 -18.38 9.66 -8.58
C PRO A 231 -17.51 8.43 -8.24
N ASN A 232 -18.14 7.31 -7.93
CA ASN A 232 -17.56 5.98 -8.20
C ASN A 232 -17.79 5.55 -9.66
N GLU A 233 -17.21 4.42 -10.07
CA GLU A 233 -17.30 3.91 -11.45
C GLU A 233 -18.74 3.75 -11.93
N SER A 234 -19.58 3.12 -11.12
CA SER A 234 -20.98 2.88 -11.47
C SER A 234 -21.78 4.19 -11.59
N GLU A 235 -21.53 5.16 -10.70
CA GLU A 235 -22.16 6.48 -10.72
C GLU A 235 -21.71 7.30 -11.93
N LEU A 236 -20.42 7.22 -12.28
CA LEU A 236 -19.84 7.90 -13.44
C LEU A 236 -20.50 7.42 -14.74
N GLU A 237 -20.67 6.11 -14.90
CA GLU A 237 -21.35 5.52 -16.06
C GLU A 237 -22.80 6.00 -16.17
N ARG A 238 -23.56 5.97 -15.08
CA ARG A 238 -24.96 6.41 -15.05
C ARG A 238 -25.11 7.91 -15.36
N LEU A 239 -24.25 8.74 -14.78
CA LEU A 239 -24.28 10.19 -14.99
C LEU A 239 -23.91 10.57 -16.42
N SER A 240 -22.84 9.99 -16.97
CA SER A 240 -22.39 10.31 -18.33
C SER A 240 -23.40 9.86 -19.39
N SER A 241 -24.08 8.73 -19.17
CA SER A 241 -25.14 8.21 -20.04
C SER A 241 -26.38 9.11 -20.12
N SER A 242 -26.56 10.02 -19.16
CA SER A 242 -27.67 10.97 -19.15
C SER A 242 -27.49 12.15 -20.11
N PHE A 243 -26.30 12.30 -20.72
CA PHE A 243 -25.96 13.32 -21.71
C PHE A 243 -25.78 12.70 -23.10
N SER A 244 -26.15 13.42 -24.16
CA SER A 244 -26.00 12.94 -25.55
C SER A 244 -24.54 12.71 -25.90
N GLN A 245 -24.21 11.52 -26.41
CA GLN A 245 -22.89 11.20 -26.95
C GLN A 245 -22.72 11.85 -28.32
N GLU A 246 -21.73 12.72 -28.49
CA GLU A 246 -21.25 13.18 -29.80
C GLU A 246 -19.86 12.59 -30.08
N SER A 247 -19.66 12.16 -31.33
CA SER A 247 -18.53 11.39 -31.84
C SER A 247 -17.21 12.16 -31.89
N ASP A 248 -16.13 11.39 -31.70
CA ASP A 248 -14.70 11.66 -31.86
C ASP A 248 -14.06 12.69 -30.92
N ILE A 249 -13.31 12.16 -29.95
CA ILE A 249 -12.34 12.90 -29.15
C ILE A 249 -10.95 12.54 -29.69
N GLN A 250 -10.27 13.49 -30.35
CA GLN A 250 -8.84 13.39 -30.64
C GLN A 250 -8.05 13.59 -29.34
N GLN A 251 -7.40 12.52 -28.86
CA GLN A 251 -6.60 12.47 -27.63
C GLN A 251 -5.10 12.32 -27.97
N ASP A 252 -4.49 13.37 -28.52
CA ASP A 252 -3.07 13.31 -28.89
C ASP A 252 -2.10 13.64 -27.74
N GLY A 253 -2.58 14.19 -26.61
CA GLY A 253 -1.73 14.67 -25.50
C GLY A 253 -1.82 13.89 -24.18
N GLU A 254 -2.86 13.07 -23.97
CA GLU A 254 -3.11 12.35 -22.70
C GLU A 254 -2.83 10.84 -22.81
N ARG A 255 -2.57 10.35 -24.03
CA ARG A 255 -2.45 8.92 -24.34
C ARG A 255 -1.37 8.22 -23.52
N GLU A 256 -0.20 8.83 -23.37
CA GLU A 256 0.90 8.28 -22.56
C GLU A 256 0.54 8.21 -21.06
N GLN A 257 -0.18 9.22 -20.52
CA GLN A 257 -0.64 9.19 -19.12
C GLN A 257 -1.67 8.08 -18.90
N LEU A 258 -2.59 7.92 -19.85
CA LEU A 258 -3.63 6.89 -19.81
C LEU A 258 -3.03 5.49 -19.93
N GLU A 259 -2.06 5.28 -20.83
CA GLU A 259 -1.34 4.01 -20.98
C GLU A 259 -0.58 3.67 -19.69
N ASN A 260 0.07 4.65 -19.04
CA ASN A 260 0.75 4.47 -17.76
C ASN A 260 -0.19 4.19 -16.58
N ILE A 261 -1.41 4.72 -16.60
CA ILE A 261 -2.42 4.43 -15.56
C ILE A 261 -3.03 3.05 -15.81
N GLN A 262 -3.32 2.72 -17.08
CA GLN A 262 -3.83 1.41 -17.49
C GLN A 262 -2.87 0.27 -17.09
N SER A 263 -1.56 0.45 -17.27
CA SER A 263 -0.57 -0.55 -16.86
C SER A 263 -0.53 -0.78 -15.34
N GLN A 264 -0.84 0.25 -14.54
CA GLN A 264 -0.89 0.14 -13.07
C GLN A 264 -2.21 -0.46 -12.55
N LEU A 265 -3.30 -0.38 -13.31
CA LEU A 265 -4.62 -0.90 -12.93
C LEU A 265 -4.85 -2.36 -13.38
N GLY A 266 -4.06 -2.87 -14.33
CA GLY A 266 -4.19 -4.23 -14.86
C GLY A 266 -5.30 -4.40 -15.90
N GLU A 267 -5.52 -5.65 -16.36
CA GLU A 267 -6.45 -5.96 -17.46
C GLU A 267 -7.94 -5.92 -17.07
N GLY A 268 -8.28 -5.74 -15.78
CA GLY A 268 -9.65 -5.79 -15.26
C GLY A 268 -10.44 -4.47 -15.30
N MET A 269 -9.80 -3.34 -15.60
CA MET A 269 -10.42 -2.01 -15.54
C MET A 269 -10.18 -1.23 -16.83
N ASP A 270 -11.25 -0.72 -17.45
CA ASP A 270 -11.15 0.04 -18.72
C ASP A 270 -11.06 1.56 -18.47
N VAL A 271 -9.82 2.05 -18.41
CA VAL A 271 -9.52 3.48 -18.23
C VAL A 271 -10.03 4.31 -19.42
N SER A 272 -10.17 3.71 -20.61
CA SER A 272 -10.72 4.39 -21.80
C SER A 272 -12.18 4.76 -21.59
N SER A 273 -12.98 3.82 -21.05
CA SER A 273 -14.39 4.06 -20.75
C SER A 273 -14.59 5.12 -19.66
N ILE A 274 -13.79 5.06 -18.59
CA ILE A 274 -13.77 6.09 -17.54
C ILE A 274 -13.48 7.46 -18.15
N THR A 275 -12.45 7.55 -19.00
CA THR A 275 -12.03 8.81 -19.63
C THR A 275 -13.12 9.39 -20.54
N LYS A 276 -13.77 8.56 -21.36
CA LYS A 276 -14.89 8.99 -22.22
C LYS A 276 -16.06 9.55 -21.40
N ALA A 277 -16.41 8.87 -20.31
CA ALA A 277 -17.48 9.32 -19.41
C ALA A 277 -17.13 10.67 -18.77
N VAL A 278 -15.89 10.84 -18.29
CA VAL A 278 -15.40 12.10 -17.72
C VAL A 278 -15.41 13.23 -18.74
N CYS A 279 -14.90 12.99 -19.95
CA CYS A 279 -14.92 14.01 -21.02
C CYS A 279 -16.35 14.47 -21.34
N THR A 280 -17.31 13.55 -21.32
CA THR A 280 -18.73 13.87 -21.52
C THR A 280 -19.24 14.81 -20.43
N LEU A 281 -18.92 14.55 -19.16
CA LEU A 281 -19.30 15.41 -18.04
C LEU A 281 -18.62 16.79 -18.10
N GLN A 282 -17.33 16.84 -18.43
CA GLN A 282 -16.58 18.10 -18.52
C GLN A 282 -17.08 19.01 -19.66
N LYS A 283 -17.48 18.42 -20.80
CA LYS A 283 -18.16 19.13 -21.90
C LYS A 283 -19.51 19.71 -21.47
N ASN A 284 -20.19 19.07 -20.52
CA ASN A 284 -21.49 19.49 -20.00
C ASN A 284 -21.41 20.37 -18.74
N GLY A 285 -20.22 20.88 -18.40
CA GLY A 285 -20.06 21.89 -17.36
C GLY A 285 -19.23 21.47 -16.16
N ALA A 286 -19.02 20.16 -15.96
CA ALA A 286 -18.21 19.68 -14.83
C ALA A 286 -16.79 20.25 -14.90
N ASN A 287 -16.23 20.62 -13.74
CA ASN A 287 -14.87 21.12 -13.63
C ASN A 287 -13.88 19.97 -13.40
N HIS A 288 -13.42 19.75 -12.17
CA HIS A 288 -12.58 18.60 -11.84
C HIS A 288 -13.45 17.38 -11.54
N VAL A 289 -13.04 16.20 -12.03
CA VAL A 289 -13.76 14.94 -11.78
C VAL A 289 -12.82 13.97 -11.07
N LEU A 290 -13.14 13.62 -9.83
CA LEU A 290 -12.39 12.70 -8.98
C LEU A 290 -13.13 11.36 -8.93
N VAL A 291 -12.66 10.37 -9.69
CA VAL A 291 -13.30 9.05 -9.77
C VAL A 291 -12.69 8.14 -8.70
N THR A 292 -13.53 7.58 -7.83
CA THR A 292 -13.10 6.57 -6.83
C THR A 292 -13.29 5.16 -7.38
N LEU A 293 -12.29 4.29 -7.21
CA LEU A 293 -12.16 2.97 -7.84
C LEU A 293 -12.04 1.82 -6.81
N GLY A 294 -12.54 2.04 -5.59
CA GLY A 294 -12.47 1.06 -4.51
C GLY A 294 -11.02 0.67 -4.17
N SER A 295 -10.72 -0.63 -4.20
CA SER A 295 -9.38 -1.20 -3.93
C SER A 295 -8.31 -0.75 -4.93
N HIS A 296 -8.69 -0.18 -6.07
CA HIS A 296 -7.76 0.38 -7.06
C HIS A 296 -7.43 1.85 -6.81
N GLY A 297 -8.01 2.49 -5.79
CA GLY A 297 -7.70 3.88 -5.43
C GLY A 297 -8.58 4.90 -6.15
N SER A 298 -7.98 5.91 -6.79
CA SER A 298 -8.72 7.04 -7.37
C SER A 298 -7.98 7.77 -8.48
N ILE A 299 -8.73 8.35 -9.43
CA ILE A 299 -8.19 9.13 -10.55
C ILE A 299 -8.84 10.52 -10.58
N LEU A 300 -8.04 11.58 -10.59
CA LEU A 300 -8.48 12.97 -10.74
C LEU A 300 -8.20 13.49 -12.15
N PHE A 301 -9.26 13.89 -12.84
CA PHE A 301 -9.21 14.52 -14.16
C PHE A 301 -9.36 16.04 -14.04
N ARG A 302 -8.32 16.77 -14.45
CA ARG A 302 -8.28 18.23 -14.35
C ARG A 302 -8.65 18.93 -15.67
N LYS A 303 -9.80 19.61 -15.71
CA LYS A 303 -10.28 20.38 -16.87
C LYS A 303 -9.26 21.37 -17.46
N ASN A 304 -8.59 22.16 -16.62
CA ASN A 304 -7.79 23.30 -17.08
C ASN A 304 -6.32 22.95 -17.43
N LYS A 305 -5.82 21.77 -17.03
CA LYS A 305 -4.41 21.38 -17.21
C LYS A 305 -4.20 20.19 -18.15
N LYS A 306 -5.26 19.51 -18.61
CA LYS A 306 -5.17 18.25 -19.38
C LYS A 306 -4.23 17.24 -18.71
N GLN A 307 -4.43 17.09 -17.40
CA GLN A 307 -3.57 16.28 -16.56
C GLN A 307 -4.42 15.34 -15.73
N ILE A 308 -3.97 14.10 -15.67
CA ILE A 308 -4.62 13.03 -14.94
C ILE A 308 -3.73 12.65 -13.77
N LEU A 309 -4.26 12.71 -12.55
CA LEU A 309 -3.55 12.30 -11.35
C LEU A 309 -4.15 10.99 -10.84
N TYR A 310 -3.35 9.93 -10.82
CA TYR A 310 -3.72 8.66 -10.22
C TYR A 310 -3.12 8.54 -8.81
N GLN A 311 -3.91 8.02 -7.87
CA GLN A 311 -3.52 7.66 -6.52
C GLN A 311 -3.99 6.23 -6.24
N PRO A 312 -3.08 5.25 -6.10
CA PRO A 312 -3.41 3.91 -5.64
C PRO A 312 -4.08 3.90 -4.26
N ALA A 313 -4.85 2.85 -3.97
CA ALA A 313 -5.39 2.62 -2.63
C ALA A 313 -4.25 2.44 -1.62
N CYS A 314 -4.37 3.03 -0.43
CA CYS A 314 -3.44 2.77 0.65
C CYS A 314 -3.57 1.31 1.11
N THR A 315 -2.44 0.67 1.36
CA THR A 315 -2.39 -0.67 1.92
C THR A 315 -2.95 -0.66 3.34
N LEU A 316 -3.80 -1.64 3.65
CA LEU A 316 -4.37 -1.81 4.99
C LEU A 316 -3.25 -2.06 6.02
N PRO A 317 -3.47 -1.70 7.30
CA PRO A 317 -2.53 -2.07 8.37
C PRO A 317 -2.29 -3.58 8.39
N SER A 318 -1.04 -4.00 8.64
CA SER A 318 -0.68 -5.42 8.68
C SER A 318 -1.59 -6.22 9.62
N GLY A 319 -2.13 -7.33 9.12
CA GLY A 319 -3.08 -8.19 9.87
C GLY A 319 -4.53 -7.69 9.89
N SER A 320 -4.86 -6.60 9.18
CA SER A 320 -6.23 -6.15 8.97
C SER A 320 -6.75 -6.66 7.62
N SER A 321 -8.05 -6.95 7.55
CA SER A 321 -8.77 -7.29 6.31
C SER A 321 -9.93 -6.33 6.09
N VAL A 322 -10.51 -6.35 4.89
CA VAL A 322 -11.80 -5.71 4.63
C VAL A 322 -12.86 -6.41 5.49
N VAL A 323 -13.61 -5.64 6.27
CA VAL A 323 -14.68 -6.12 7.17
C VAL A 323 -16.03 -5.62 6.69
N ASP A 324 -16.12 -4.34 6.31
CA ASP A 324 -17.36 -3.67 5.90
C ASP A 324 -17.03 -2.44 5.07
N GLU A 325 -17.51 -2.36 3.83
CA GLU A 325 -17.26 -1.22 2.94
C GLU A 325 -18.20 -0.02 3.19
N THR A 326 -19.19 -0.18 4.08
CA THR A 326 -20.21 0.83 4.35
C THR A 326 -19.58 2.13 4.88
N GLY A 327 -19.83 3.24 4.17
CA GLY A 327 -19.35 4.57 4.55
C GLY A 327 -17.89 4.88 4.20
N ALA A 328 -17.13 3.93 3.62
CA ALA A 328 -15.74 4.17 3.23
C ALA A 328 -15.61 5.26 2.16
N GLY A 329 -16.52 5.25 1.17
CA GLY A 329 -16.60 6.30 0.15
C GLY A 329 -16.97 7.68 0.71
N ASP A 330 -17.83 7.73 1.72
CA ASP A 330 -18.23 8.96 2.41
C ASP A 330 -17.04 9.53 3.22
N CYS A 331 -16.31 8.64 3.92
CA CYS A 331 -15.10 8.97 4.64
C CYS A 331 -14.01 9.52 3.72
N TYR A 332 -13.77 8.89 2.57
CA TYR A 332 -12.82 9.36 1.56
C TYR A 332 -13.15 10.78 1.09
N ARG A 333 -14.42 11.06 0.75
CA ARG A 333 -14.86 12.37 0.23
C ARG A 333 -14.72 13.47 1.28
N ALA A 334 -15.08 13.19 2.53
CA ALA A 334 -14.87 14.13 3.63
C ALA A 334 -13.39 14.37 3.91
N ALA A 335 -12.56 13.32 3.92
CA ALA A 335 -11.12 13.42 4.10
C ALA A 335 -10.45 14.25 3.00
N PHE A 336 -10.87 14.07 1.74
CA PHE A 336 -10.42 14.89 0.62
C PHE A 336 -10.79 16.37 0.82
N ALA A 337 -12.03 16.65 1.22
CA ALA A 337 -12.50 18.02 1.52
C ALA A 337 -11.69 18.68 2.65
N VAL A 338 -11.41 17.93 3.72
CA VAL A 338 -10.58 18.39 4.84
C VAL A 338 -9.16 18.70 4.39
N ALA A 339 -8.50 17.78 3.68
CA ALA A 339 -7.14 17.98 3.23
C ALA A 339 -7.02 19.16 2.25
N LEU A 340 -7.99 19.29 1.34
CA LEU A 340 -8.04 20.39 0.38
C LEU A 340 -8.15 21.74 1.09
N LEU A 341 -9.04 21.84 2.09
CA LEU A 341 -9.22 23.03 2.90
C LEU A 341 -7.95 23.38 3.69
N GLU A 342 -7.31 22.39 4.33
CA GLU A 342 -6.11 22.57 5.15
C GLU A 342 -4.89 23.01 4.32
N HIS A 343 -4.74 22.49 3.10
CA HIS A 343 -3.56 22.76 2.27
C HIS A 343 -3.70 23.98 1.35
N CYS A 344 -4.91 24.43 1.02
CA CYS A 344 -5.12 25.44 -0.01
C CYS A 344 -5.52 26.82 0.53
N ALA A 345 -5.65 27.00 1.85
CA ALA A 345 -5.94 28.29 2.52
C ALA A 345 -7.07 29.13 1.89
N GLY A 346 -8.04 28.48 1.23
CA GLY A 346 -9.21 29.12 0.60
C GLY A 346 -9.17 29.22 -0.93
N ASP A 347 -8.03 29.04 -1.61
CA ASP A 347 -7.99 28.94 -3.09
C ASP A 347 -7.87 27.49 -3.53
N VAL A 348 -9.00 26.78 -3.51
CA VAL A 348 -9.05 25.38 -3.97
C VAL A 348 -9.30 25.25 -5.47
N THR A 349 -9.42 26.37 -6.18
CA THR A 349 -9.70 26.41 -7.63
C THR A 349 -8.43 26.34 -8.47
N ASN A 350 -7.28 26.73 -7.88
CA ASN A 350 -5.98 26.69 -8.53
C ASN A 350 -4.92 25.95 -7.70
N VAL A 351 -5.21 24.70 -7.37
CA VAL A 351 -4.31 23.84 -6.58
C VAL A 351 -3.23 23.20 -7.48
N ASP A 352 -1.99 23.19 -7.01
CA ASP A 352 -0.90 22.48 -7.68
C ASP A 352 -1.02 20.95 -7.52
N ASP A 353 -0.30 20.20 -8.35
CA ASP A 353 -0.47 18.74 -8.42
C ASP A 353 0.07 18.01 -7.19
N ASP A 354 1.12 18.55 -6.56
CA ASP A 354 1.71 17.96 -5.36
C ASP A 354 0.74 18.08 -4.18
N THR A 355 0.10 19.24 -4.05
CA THR A 355 -0.96 19.45 -3.06
C THR A 355 -2.17 18.54 -3.31
N LEU A 356 -2.63 18.39 -4.55
CA LEU A 356 -3.73 17.47 -4.88
C LEU A 356 -3.38 16.01 -4.57
N ARG A 357 -2.15 15.57 -4.88
CA ARG A 357 -1.67 14.23 -4.52
C ARG A 357 -1.69 14.00 -3.02
N LYS A 358 -1.27 14.98 -2.21
CA LYS A 358 -1.37 14.90 -0.74
C LYS A 358 -2.82 14.76 -0.27
N CYS A 359 -3.74 15.50 -0.88
CA CYS A 359 -5.16 15.41 -0.56
C CYS A 359 -5.73 14.03 -0.90
N MET A 360 -5.43 13.51 -2.09
CA MET A 360 -5.86 12.17 -2.53
C MET A 360 -5.27 11.07 -1.66
N LYS A 361 -4.00 11.19 -1.25
CA LYS A 361 -3.33 10.22 -0.37
C LYS A 361 -3.93 10.21 1.04
N PHE A 362 -4.21 11.38 1.61
CA PHE A 362 -4.91 11.50 2.89
C PHE A 362 -6.31 10.87 2.84
N ALA A 363 -7.05 11.15 1.77
CA ALA A 363 -8.37 10.56 1.53
C ALA A 363 -8.31 9.03 1.37
N SER A 364 -7.32 8.53 0.63
CA SER A 364 -7.07 7.10 0.43
C SER A 364 -6.82 6.37 1.76
N ALA A 365 -5.96 6.92 2.63
CA ALA A 365 -5.70 6.35 3.94
C ALA A 365 -6.95 6.36 4.86
N ALA A 366 -7.75 7.42 4.82
CA ALA A 366 -8.99 7.49 5.58
C ALA A 366 -10.03 6.45 5.11
N GLY A 367 -10.19 6.28 3.79
CA GLY A 367 -11.05 5.25 3.21
C GLY A 367 -10.56 3.83 3.53
N ALA A 368 -9.26 3.58 3.45
CA ALA A 368 -8.65 2.29 3.76
C ALA A 368 -8.88 1.89 5.23
N LEU A 369 -8.80 2.82 6.19
CA LEU A 369 -9.12 2.52 7.59
C LEU A 369 -10.62 2.29 7.81
N ALA A 370 -11.47 3.00 7.08
CA ALA A 370 -12.93 2.89 7.23
C ALA A 370 -13.47 1.50 6.84
N VAL A 371 -12.75 0.72 6.02
CA VAL A 371 -13.19 -0.65 5.67
C VAL A 371 -12.85 -1.71 6.72
N THR A 372 -12.05 -1.36 7.74
CA THR A 372 -11.51 -2.32 8.72
C THR A 372 -12.43 -2.62 9.90
N LYS A 373 -13.57 -1.92 10.02
CA LYS A 373 -14.51 -2.03 11.14
C LYS A 373 -15.94 -2.02 10.60
N LYS A 374 -16.84 -2.75 11.28
CA LYS A 374 -18.26 -2.83 10.91
C LYS A 374 -19.00 -1.51 11.18
N GLY A 375 -19.83 -1.09 10.22
CA GLY A 375 -20.68 0.09 10.27
C GLY A 375 -19.97 1.40 9.88
N ALA A 376 -20.71 2.34 9.29
CA ALA A 376 -20.14 3.60 8.81
C ALA A 376 -19.58 4.49 9.93
N VAL A 377 -20.42 5.08 10.78
CA VAL A 377 -19.97 5.99 11.85
C VAL A 377 -18.92 5.35 12.79
N PRO A 378 -19.07 4.07 13.22
CA PRO A 378 -18.06 3.40 14.03
C PRO A 378 -16.70 3.21 13.34
N SER A 379 -16.68 3.07 12.00
CA SER A 379 -15.45 2.80 11.25
C SER A 379 -14.64 4.04 10.90
N ILE A 380 -15.25 5.24 10.94
CA ILE A 380 -14.57 6.50 10.64
C ILE A 380 -13.32 6.65 11.55
N PRO A 381 -12.11 6.74 10.98
CA PRO A 381 -10.87 6.81 11.74
C PRO A 381 -10.67 8.19 12.39
N SER A 382 -9.77 8.25 13.37
CA SER A 382 -9.22 9.51 13.87
C SER A 382 -8.12 10.05 12.94
N ARG A 383 -7.89 11.37 12.97
CA ARG A 383 -6.76 12.01 12.27
C ARG A 383 -5.43 11.31 12.54
N LYS A 384 -5.18 10.92 13.79
CA LYS A 384 -3.96 10.24 14.21
C LYS A 384 -3.79 8.88 13.52
N GLU A 385 -4.84 8.06 13.48
CA GLU A 385 -4.79 6.75 12.80
C GLU A 385 -4.51 6.93 11.30
N VAL A 386 -5.12 7.93 10.65
CA VAL A 386 -4.86 8.25 9.23
C VAL A 386 -3.41 8.65 9.01
N GLU A 387 -2.87 9.56 9.83
CA GLU A 387 -1.47 9.99 9.71
C GLU A 387 -0.47 8.86 10.01
N GLU A 388 -0.78 7.96 10.93
CA GLU A 388 0.02 6.77 11.23
C GLU A 388 0.04 5.81 10.05
N LEU A 389 -1.12 5.54 9.44
CA LEU A 389 -1.21 4.70 8.24
C LEU A 389 -0.48 5.34 7.05
N MET A 390 -0.60 6.66 6.86
CA MET A 390 0.16 7.37 5.83
C MET A 390 1.66 7.29 6.08
N LYS A 391 2.12 7.32 7.33
CA LYS A 391 3.54 7.14 7.66
C LYS A 391 4.02 5.71 7.42
N SER A 392 3.21 4.70 7.70
CA SER A 392 3.57 3.31 7.38
C SER A 392 3.61 3.08 5.87
N ASN A 393 2.58 3.53 5.14
CA ASN A 393 2.51 3.48 3.68
C ASN A 393 3.63 4.32 3.05
N ALA A 394 4.00 5.47 3.62
CA ALA A 394 5.14 6.27 3.14
C ALA A 394 6.49 5.64 3.48
N ARG A 395 6.60 4.85 4.55
CA ARG A 395 7.80 4.02 4.80
C ARG A 395 7.84 2.87 3.81
N GLU A 396 6.72 2.23 3.49
CA GLU A 396 6.63 1.21 2.45
C GLU A 396 6.84 1.79 1.05
N GLU A 397 6.39 3.00 0.75
CA GLU A 397 6.62 3.72 -0.50
C GLU A 397 8.03 4.30 -0.59
N ASN A 398 8.63 4.77 0.51
CA ASN A 398 10.04 5.16 0.54
C ASN A 398 10.93 3.94 0.54
N ILE A 399 10.52 2.82 1.12
CA ILE A 399 11.10 1.52 0.84
C ILE A 399 10.91 1.28 -0.66
N GLN A 400 9.73 1.40 -1.28
CA GLN A 400 9.54 1.24 -2.75
C GLN A 400 10.33 2.22 -3.64
N SER A 401 10.61 3.46 -3.19
CA SER A 401 11.32 4.50 -3.96
C SER A 401 12.83 4.51 -3.69
N THR A 402 13.26 4.04 -2.52
CA THR A 402 14.67 3.66 -2.25
C THR A 402 14.96 2.19 -2.61
N THR A 403 13.92 1.42 -2.92
CA THR A 403 13.91 0.12 -3.62
C THR A 403 13.36 0.29 -5.03
N ALA A 404 13.58 1.46 -5.65
CA ALA A 404 13.92 1.44 -7.06
C ALA A 404 15.23 0.65 -7.13
N ILE A 405 15.07 -0.67 -7.17
CA ILE A 405 16.13 -1.59 -7.45
C ILE A 405 16.80 -1.04 -8.72
N PRO A 406 18.06 -0.55 -8.67
CA PRO A 406 18.67 0.02 -9.84
C PRO A 406 18.74 -1.06 -10.91
N ARG A 407 17.93 -0.91 -11.97
CA ARG A 407 17.89 -1.82 -13.12
C ARG A 407 19.21 -1.66 -13.89
N GLY A 408 20.21 -2.48 -13.57
CA GLY A 408 21.43 -2.62 -14.34
C GLY A 408 21.22 -3.53 -15.55
N GLY A 409 21.75 -3.14 -16.72
CA GLY A 409 21.79 -3.94 -17.95
C GLY A 409 21.45 -3.17 -19.23
N MET A 410 22.45 -2.81 -20.03
CA MET A 410 22.30 -2.49 -21.47
C MET A 410 23.58 -2.91 -22.18
N MET A 411 23.45 -3.83 -23.14
CA MET A 411 24.32 -3.82 -24.31
C MET A 411 23.70 -2.90 -25.35
N LYS A 412 24.53 -2.01 -25.93
CA LYS A 412 24.19 -1.18 -27.08
C LYS A 412 24.01 -2.07 -28.31
N SER A 413 22.78 -2.28 -28.77
CA SER A 413 22.37 -2.32 -30.19
C SER A 413 20.97 -2.91 -30.32
N ASP A 414 20.21 -2.38 -31.28
CA ASP A 414 18.83 -2.65 -31.61
C ASP A 414 18.42 -4.12 -31.82
N GLU A 415 17.10 -4.34 -31.78
CA GLU A 415 16.35 -5.53 -32.21
C GLU A 415 16.44 -6.77 -31.31
N ASN A 416 15.87 -6.71 -30.09
CA ASN A 416 15.17 -7.81 -29.38
C ASN A 416 14.85 -7.44 -27.93
N ARG A 417 14.22 -6.27 -27.70
CA ARG A 417 13.56 -5.98 -26.42
C ARG A 417 12.27 -6.79 -26.36
N LEU A 418 12.32 -7.98 -25.77
CA LEU A 418 11.21 -8.43 -24.95
C LEU A 418 11.43 -7.78 -23.59
N ASP A 419 10.62 -6.76 -23.28
CA ASP A 419 10.39 -6.30 -21.93
C ASP A 419 10.09 -7.53 -21.07
N ASP A 420 11.01 -7.92 -20.18
CA ASP A 420 10.73 -8.93 -19.18
C ASP A 420 10.46 -8.17 -17.89
N ASP A 421 9.18 -7.89 -17.63
CA ASP A 421 8.62 -7.23 -16.44
C ASP A 421 8.76 -8.11 -15.18
N PHE A 422 9.86 -8.84 -15.08
CA PHE A 422 10.11 -9.79 -14.02
C PHE A 422 10.42 -9.04 -12.70
N PRO A 423 9.77 -9.39 -11.57
CA PRO A 423 9.75 -8.54 -10.38
C PRO A 423 11.06 -8.50 -9.58
N PHE A 424 12.07 -9.32 -9.93
CA PHE A 424 13.31 -9.42 -9.18
C PHE A 424 14.56 -9.15 -10.01
N MET A 425 15.59 -8.61 -9.35
CA MET A 425 16.97 -8.71 -9.84
C MET A 425 17.55 -10.09 -9.57
N PHE A 426 18.49 -10.48 -10.43
CA PHE A 426 19.30 -11.67 -10.25
C PHE A 426 20.74 -11.31 -9.90
N GLY A 427 21.27 -12.00 -8.89
CA GLY A 427 22.68 -12.05 -8.54
C GLY A 427 23.21 -13.47 -8.67
N SER A 428 24.53 -13.62 -8.73
CA SER A 428 25.18 -14.94 -8.78
C SER A 428 26.51 -14.90 -8.04
N ARG A 429 26.99 -16.07 -7.62
CA ARG A 429 28.24 -16.23 -6.89
C ARG A 429 29.45 -15.70 -7.68
N LEU A 430 30.01 -14.56 -7.25
CA LEU A 430 31.17 -13.95 -7.93
C LEU A 430 32.36 -14.90 -8.05
N ASN A 431 32.60 -15.71 -7.00
CA ASN A 431 33.69 -16.68 -6.98
C ASN A 431 33.55 -17.82 -7.99
N SER A 432 32.37 -18.08 -8.56
CA SER A 432 32.20 -19.12 -9.58
C SER A 432 32.80 -18.70 -10.94
N MET A 433 33.03 -17.40 -11.14
CA MET A 433 33.62 -16.87 -12.38
C MET A 433 35.07 -17.29 -12.61
N LYS A 434 35.76 -17.84 -11.61
CA LYS A 434 37.10 -18.43 -11.79
C LYS A 434 37.06 -19.83 -12.44
N ASP A 435 35.91 -20.50 -12.40
CA ASP A 435 35.78 -21.87 -12.87
C ASP A 435 35.75 -21.93 -14.40
N ARG A 436 36.06 -23.11 -14.95
CA ARG A 436 36.12 -23.36 -16.40
C ARG A 436 36.93 -22.32 -17.17
N ARG A 437 38.14 -22.02 -16.69
CA ARG A 437 39.10 -21.13 -17.38
C ARG A 437 39.47 -21.64 -18.77
N ASP A 438 39.31 -22.93 -19.03
CA ASP A 438 39.47 -23.56 -20.34
C ASP A 438 38.52 -23.03 -21.42
N LEU A 439 37.43 -22.35 -21.03
CA LEU A 439 36.46 -21.73 -21.95
C LEU A 439 36.86 -20.32 -22.40
N LEU A 440 37.88 -19.73 -21.78
CA LEU A 440 38.34 -18.37 -22.07
C LEU A 440 39.58 -18.39 -22.96
N ASP A 441 39.83 -17.28 -23.65
CA ASP A 441 41.14 -17.07 -24.28
C ASP A 441 42.22 -17.12 -23.19
N PRO A 442 43.33 -17.88 -23.37
CA PRO A 442 44.39 -18.00 -22.37
C PRO A 442 44.99 -16.66 -21.89
N SER A 443 44.90 -15.61 -22.69
CA SER A 443 45.36 -14.25 -22.36
C SER A 443 44.37 -13.46 -21.49
N THR A 444 43.14 -13.93 -21.31
CA THR A 444 42.11 -13.27 -20.50
C THR A 444 42.51 -13.31 -19.02
N PRO A 445 42.64 -12.16 -18.33
CA PRO A 445 42.85 -12.10 -16.89
C PRO A 445 41.68 -12.72 -16.13
N MET A 446 41.94 -13.50 -15.08
CA MET A 446 40.90 -14.18 -14.28
C MET A 446 41.38 -14.44 -12.85
N THR A 447 42.07 -13.46 -12.26
CA THR A 447 42.75 -13.60 -10.96
C THR A 447 42.27 -12.62 -9.91
N THR A 448 41.56 -11.58 -10.32
CA THR A 448 41.07 -10.51 -9.44
C THR A 448 39.54 -10.48 -9.39
N PRO A 449 38.95 -9.93 -8.32
CA PRO A 449 37.52 -9.65 -8.26
C PRO A 449 37.01 -8.80 -9.45
N LEU A 450 37.81 -7.87 -9.97
CA LEU A 450 37.48 -7.10 -11.19
C LEU A 450 37.28 -8.00 -12.41
N ASP A 451 38.16 -8.99 -12.58
CA ASP A 451 38.07 -9.94 -13.69
C ASP A 451 36.78 -10.77 -13.58
N PHE A 452 36.42 -11.17 -12.36
CA PHE A 452 35.19 -11.90 -12.07
C PHE A 452 33.95 -11.06 -12.36
N VAL A 453 33.93 -9.78 -11.94
CA VAL A 453 32.82 -8.85 -12.23
C VAL A 453 32.65 -8.68 -13.74
N ARG A 454 33.75 -8.49 -14.48
CA ARG A 454 33.72 -8.39 -15.95
C ARG A 454 33.21 -9.66 -16.62
N ARG A 455 33.54 -10.84 -16.09
CA ARG A 455 32.99 -12.11 -16.60
C ARG A 455 31.50 -12.24 -16.27
N GLN A 456 31.08 -11.86 -15.06
CA GLN A 456 29.68 -11.87 -14.65
C GLN A 456 28.81 -10.95 -15.51
N ALA A 457 29.33 -9.79 -15.92
CA ALA A 457 28.63 -8.85 -16.78
C ALA A 457 28.28 -9.40 -18.17
N ALA A 458 28.87 -10.53 -18.58
CA ALA A 458 28.49 -11.22 -19.82
C ALA A 458 27.22 -12.08 -19.68
N ILE A 459 26.72 -12.31 -18.46
CA ILE A 459 25.51 -13.10 -18.18
C ILE A 459 24.26 -12.29 -18.54
N ARG A 460 23.44 -12.82 -19.44
CA ARG A 460 22.19 -12.17 -19.82
C ARG A 460 21.17 -12.23 -18.68
N GLY A 461 20.64 -11.06 -18.30
CA GLY A 461 19.60 -10.92 -17.28
C GLY A 461 20.12 -10.82 -15.85
N LEU A 462 21.44 -10.85 -15.62
CA LEU A 462 22.04 -10.55 -14.32
C LEU A 462 21.99 -9.05 -14.07
N GLY A 463 21.56 -8.64 -12.88
CA GLY A 463 21.40 -7.23 -12.51
C GLY A 463 22.33 -6.78 -11.38
N CYS A 464 22.76 -7.70 -10.52
CA CYS A 464 23.58 -7.37 -9.36
C CYS A 464 24.72 -8.34 -9.07
N VAL A 465 25.66 -7.88 -8.24
CA VAL A 465 26.78 -8.64 -7.68
C VAL A 465 26.73 -8.54 -6.16
N ASP A 466 26.84 -9.69 -5.48
CA ASP A 466 27.07 -9.72 -4.04
C ASP A 466 28.57 -9.90 -3.78
N PHE A 467 29.14 -9.03 -2.95
CA PHE A 467 30.56 -9.06 -2.64
C PHE A 467 30.83 -9.74 -1.30
N ASN A 468 31.76 -10.69 -1.28
CA ASN A 468 32.31 -11.24 -0.06
C ASN A 468 33.27 -10.25 0.61
N TYR A 469 32.94 -9.81 1.82
CA TYR A 469 33.82 -8.96 2.61
C TYR A 469 34.49 -9.77 3.74
N PRO A 470 35.81 -9.64 3.98
CA PRO A 470 36.76 -8.77 3.28
C PRO A 470 37.42 -9.40 2.04
N GLN A 471 37.07 -10.65 1.69
CA GLN A 471 37.73 -11.48 0.67
C GLN A 471 37.90 -10.81 -0.71
N HIS A 472 36.89 -10.08 -1.19
CA HIS A 472 36.90 -9.45 -2.51
C HIS A 472 37.50 -8.04 -2.52
N PHE A 473 37.98 -7.53 -1.39
CA PHE A 473 38.54 -6.17 -1.31
C PHE A 473 40.03 -6.19 -0.95
N MET A 474 40.43 -7.04 -0.01
CA MET A 474 41.81 -7.12 0.47
C MET A 474 42.78 -7.28 -0.71
N ASP A 475 43.78 -6.40 -0.78
CA ASP A 475 44.85 -6.38 -1.77
C ASP A 475 44.44 -6.16 -3.24
N TYR A 476 43.15 -5.94 -3.53
CA TYR A 476 42.65 -5.75 -4.89
C TYR A 476 42.22 -4.32 -5.19
N TRP A 477 41.31 -3.78 -4.38
CA TRP A 477 40.69 -2.47 -4.61
C TRP A 477 39.94 -1.96 -3.37
N THR A 478 39.60 -0.68 -3.37
CA THR A 478 38.73 -0.03 -2.40
C THR A 478 37.26 -0.26 -2.72
N PRO A 479 36.34 -0.09 -1.74
CA PRO A 479 34.90 -0.13 -2.00
C PRO A 479 34.43 0.87 -3.07
N GLU A 480 35.05 2.05 -3.15
CA GLU A 480 34.77 3.07 -4.16
C GLU A 480 35.17 2.61 -5.56
N GLU A 481 36.35 2.00 -5.70
CA GLU A 481 36.81 1.41 -6.98
C GLU A 481 35.93 0.23 -7.39
N ALA A 482 35.48 -0.61 -6.45
CA ALA A 482 34.56 -1.69 -6.74
C ALA A 482 33.18 -1.16 -7.23
N LYS A 483 32.67 -0.08 -6.63
CA LYS A 483 31.46 0.60 -7.09
C LYS A 483 31.63 1.12 -8.52
N GLN A 484 32.74 1.79 -8.80
CA GLN A 484 33.05 2.27 -10.14
C GLN A 484 33.12 1.12 -11.15
N ALA A 485 33.75 0.00 -10.79
CA ALA A 485 33.83 -1.18 -11.65
C ALA A 485 32.45 -1.76 -11.98
N LEU A 486 31.50 -1.74 -11.04
CA LEU A 486 30.10 -2.13 -11.29
C LEU A 486 29.41 -1.16 -12.26
N GLU A 487 29.58 0.14 -12.07
CA GLU A 487 29.01 1.17 -12.95
C GLU A 487 29.54 1.04 -14.40
N GLU A 488 30.83 0.73 -14.56
CA GLU A 488 31.46 0.51 -15.88
C GLU A 488 30.85 -0.66 -16.66
N VAL A 489 30.35 -1.68 -15.95
CA VAL A 489 29.72 -2.87 -16.56
C VAL A 489 28.19 -2.90 -16.41
N ASN A 490 27.60 -1.80 -15.93
CA ASN A 490 26.17 -1.64 -15.70
C ASN A 490 25.55 -2.73 -14.80
N LEU A 491 26.24 -3.07 -13.73
CA LEU A 491 25.74 -3.89 -12.62
C LEU A 491 25.63 -3.02 -11.36
N VAL A 492 24.92 -3.52 -10.36
CA VAL A 492 24.88 -2.90 -9.03
C VAL A 492 25.26 -3.88 -7.93
N ALA A 493 25.51 -3.38 -6.72
CA ALA A 493 25.72 -4.26 -5.57
C ALA A 493 24.35 -4.74 -5.03
N GLY A 494 24.17 -6.05 -4.86
CA GLY A 494 22.97 -6.61 -4.22
C GLY A 494 23.11 -6.59 -2.70
N ALA A 495 24.14 -7.26 -2.19
CA ALA A 495 24.48 -7.29 -0.78
C ALA A 495 26.00 -7.36 -0.53
N VAL A 496 26.39 -7.14 0.72
CA VAL A 496 27.74 -7.49 1.21
C VAL A 496 27.65 -8.75 2.06
N CYS A 497 28.31 -9.81 1.61
CA CYS A 497 28.35 -11.11 2.27
C CYS A 497 29.58 -11.20 3.18
N LEU A 498 29.39 -11.11 4.50
CA LEU A 498 30.48 -11.21 5.46
C LEU A 498 31.04 -12.65 5.48
N ARG A 499 32.36 -12.76 5.38
CA ARG A 499 33.13 -14.01 5.44
C ARG A 499 34.28 -13.84 6.42
N TYR A 500 34.17 -14.44 7.60
CA TYR A 500 35.23 -14.37 8.61
C TYR A 500 36.50 -15.12 8.14
N PRO A 501 37.71 -14.57 8.35
CA PRO A 501 38.97 -15.26 8.07
C PRO A 501 39.26 -16.39 9.08
N SER A 502 40.13 -17.33 8.70
CA SER A 502 40.46 -18.55 9.45
C SER A 502 41.04 -18.34 10.86
N LYS A 503 41.51 -17.12 11.19
CA LYS A 503 41.89 -16.78 12.58
C LYS A 503 40.72 -16.92 13.56
N PHE A 504 39.48 -16.88 13.07
CA PHE A 504 38.26 -17.09 13.85
C PHE A 504 37.81 -18.55 13.93
N ALA A 505 38.66 -19.53 13.59
CA ALA A 505 38.31 -20.96 13.57
C ALA A 505 37.75 -21.55 14.90
N ARG A 506 37.80 -20.80 16.01
CA ARG A 506 37.24 -21.19 17.32
C ARG A 506 35.96 -20.41 17.69
N GLY A 507 35.33 -19.77 16.71
CA GLY A 507 34.22 -18.83 16.87
C GLY A 507 34.58 -17.43 16.35
N ALA A 508 33.63 -16.75 15.73
CA ALA A 508 33.75 -15.34 15.36
C ALA A 508 33.11 -14.48 16.47
N MET A 509 31.81 -14.22 16.39
CA MET A 509 31.09 -13.43 17.39
C MET A 509 30.97 -14.15 18.72
N ASN A 510 31.12 -15.47 18.74
CA ASN A 510 31.11 -16.28 19.96
C ASN A 510 32.50 -16.79 20.36
N HIS A 511 33.59 -16.24 19.82
CA HIS A 511 34.96 -16.68 20.14
C HIS A 511 35.22 -16.70 21.68
N PRO A 512 35.97 -17.66 22.23
CA PRO A 512 36.28 -17.69 23.67
C PRO A 512 37.08 -16.47 24.16
N ASP A 513 38.03 -15.99 23.36
CA ASP A 513 38.79 -14.76 23.62
C ASP A 513 37.94 -13.50 23.35
N PRO A 514 37.69 -12.64 24.35
CA PRO A 514 36.97 -11.37 24.17
C PRO A 514 37.57 -10.41 23.15
N ALA A 515 38.90 -10.38 22.98
CA ALA A 515 39.56 -9.51 22.02
C ALA A 515 39.23 -9.92 20.58
N MET A 516 39.25 -11.23 20.30
CA MET A 516 38.84 -11.77 19.01
C MET A 516 37.35 -11.54 18.75
N ARG A 517 36.47 -11.67 19.76
CA ARG A 517 35.04 -11.30 19.58
C ARG A 517 34.87 -9.85 19.19
N ARG A 518 35.57 -8.94 19.88
CA ARG A 518 35.54 -7.50 19.57
C ARG A 518 36.01 -7.23 18.14
N GLU A 519 37.08 -7.91 17.71
CA GLU A 519 37.58 -7.82 16.34
C GLU A 519 36.58 -8.33 15.30
N ALA A 520 35.91 -9.47 15.57
CA ALA A 520 34.86 -9.99 14.71
C ALA A 520 33.69 -9.00 14.57
N ILE A 521 33.23 -8.41 15.69
CA ILE A 521 32.14 -7.42 15.68
C ILE A 521 32.52 -6.16 14.90
N GLU A 522 33.75 -5.65 15.07
CA GLU A 522 34.21 -4.49 14.28
C GLU A 522 34.29 -4.82 12.78
N MET A 523 34.77 -6.01 12.42
CA MET A 523 34.77 -6.47 11.03
C MET A 523 33.35 -6.56 10.45
N THR A 524 32.37 -7.02 11.24
CA THR A 524 30.96 -7.04 10.85
C THR A 524 30.43 -5.63 10.58
N LYS A 525 30.78 -4.66 11.44
CA LYS A 525 30.42 -3.24 11.25
C LYS A 525 31.11 -2.63 10.04
N ASP A 526 32.33 -3.04 9.72
CA ASP A 526 33.03 -2.58 8.52
C ASP A 526 32.34 -3.05 7.24
N ALA A 527 31.76 -4.26 7.23
CA ALA A 527 30.93 -4.72 6.11
C ALA A 527 29.72 -3.81 5.86
N ALA A 528 29.09 -3.28 6.91
CA ALA A 528 28.00 -2.29 6.77
C ALA A 528 28.48 -0.96 6.17
N LYS A 529 29.71 -0.51 6.51
CA LYS A 529 30.30 0.68 5.86
C LYS A 529 30.52 0.43 4.37
N VAL A 530 31.04 -0.75 4.02
CA VAL A 530 31.23 -1.15 2.62
C VAL A 530 29.90 -1.19 1.87
N ALA A 531 28.85 -1.76 2.47
CA ALA A 531 27.51 -1.81 1.87
C ALA A 531 26.99 -0.40 1.51
N ARG A 532 27.09 0.55 2.44
CA ARG A 532 26.73 1.95 2.20
C ARG A 532 27.51 2.59 1.05
N ILE A 533 28.81 2.33 0.95
CA ILE A 533 29.64 2.89 -0.13
C ILE A 533 29.16 2.33 -1.49
N LEU A 534 28.97 1.01 -1.57
CA LEU A 534 28.51 0.32 -2.77
C LEU A 534 27.06 0.70 -3.16
N GLY A 535 26.27 1.22 -2.21
CA GLY A 535 24.90 1.64 -2.45
C GLY A 535 23.86 0.53 -2.24
N CYS A 536 24.24 -0.55 -1.55
CA CYS A 536 23.29 -1.56 -1.08
C CYS A 536 23.00 -1.38 0.41
N ASN A 537 21.90 -1.98 0.89
CA ASN A 537 21.43 -1.83 2.27
C ASN A 537 21.32 -3.16 3.03
N GLU A 538 21.95 -4.22 2.54
CA GLU A 538 21.94 -5.54 3.17
C GLU A 538 23.35 -6.06 3.43
N VAL A 539 23.56 -6.57 4.64
CA VAL A 539 24.74 -7.34 5.01
C VAL A 539 24.31 -8.75 5.39
N VAL A 540 24.72 -9.72 4.58
CA VAL A 540 24.48 -11.14 4.81
C VAL A 540 25.62 -11.69 5.67
N VAL A 541 25.30 -12.17 6.86
CA VAL A 541 26.27 -12.71 7.81
C VAL A 541 26.17 -14.23 7.81
N TRP A 542 27.14 -14.87 7.16
CA TRP A 542 27.38 -16.30 7.31
C TRP A 542 28.52 -16.53 8.30
N SER A 543 28.18 -17.00 9.50
CA SER A 543 29.19 -17.22 10.55
C SER A 543 29.75 -18.64 10.51
N ALA A 544 30.65 -18.88 9.55
CA ALA A 544 31.28 -20.17 9.26
C ALA A 544 31.92 -20.88 10.47
N TYR A 545 32.23 -20.16 11.54
CA TYR A 545 32.97 -20.67 12.69
C TYR A 545 32.20 -20.60 14.02
N ASP A 546 31.04 -19.96 14.07
CA ASP A 546 30.26 -19.85 15.31
C ASP A 546 29.50 -21.15 15.59
N GLY A 547 30.20 -22.12 16.18
CA GLY A 547 29.65 -23.43 16.52
C GLY A 547 30.59 -24.28 17.37
N TYR A 548 30.49 -25.60 17.20
CA TYR A 548 31.29 -26.60 17.90
C TYR A 548 31.32 -27.93 17.15
N ASP A 549 32.25 -28.82 17.52
CA ASP A 549 32.45 -30.11 16.88
C ASP A 549 32.11 -31.29 17.80
N TYR A 550 32.29 -31.12 19.12
CA TYR A 550 32.14 -32.19 20.10
C TYR A 550 31.14 -31.82 21.21
N PRO A 551 30.39 -32.81 21.74
CA PRO A 551 29.63 -32.63 22.97
C PRO A 551 30.53 -32.08 24.10
N PHE A 552 29.99 -31.19 24.93
CA PHE A 552 30.69 -30.52 26.03
C PHE A 552 31.80 -29.53 25.64
N GLN A 553 32.06 -29.29 24.34
CA GLN A 553 33.09 -28.34 23.90
C GLN A 553 32.78 -26.89 24.26
N VAL A 554 31.49 -26.51 24.27
CA VAL A 554 31.06 -25.12 24.50
C VAL A 554 29.90 -25.04 25.50
N ASN A 555 29.77 -23.89 26.15
CA ASN A 555 28.56 -23.53 26.89
C ASN A 555 27.52 -22.94 25.93
N TYR A 556 26.49 -23.71 25.60
CA TYR A 556 25.50 -23.33 24.59
C TYR A 556 24.81 -21.99 24.88
N LYS A 557 24.40 -21.74 26.13
CA LYS A 557 23.72 -20.51 26.53
C LYS A 557 24.64 -19.29 26.44
N GLU A 558 25.88 -19.45 26.88
CA GLU A 558 26.87 -18.37 26.80
C GLU A 558 27.15 -17.99 25.34
N LYS A 559 27.38 -18.98 24.48
CA LYS A 559 27.66 -18.77 23.05
C LYS A 559 26.48 -18.12 22.32
N TRP A 560 25.25 -18.57 22.59
CA TRP A 560 24.04 -17.95 22.06
C TRP A 560 23.96 -16.47 22.44
N ASN A 561 24.09 -16.16 23.74
CA ASN A 561 24.01 -14.80 24.25
C ASN A 561 25.10 -13.87 23.67
N GLN A 562 26.30 -14.41 23.40
CA GLN A 562 27.38 -13.65 22.75
C GLN A 562 26.98 -13.22 21.33
N ILE A 563 26.37 -14.13 20.54
CA ILE A 563 25.87 -13.81 19.20
C ILE A 563 24.74 -12.79 19.26
N VAL A 564 23.76 -12.99 20.16
CA VAL A 564 22.64 -12.06 20.36
C VAL A 564 23.15 -10.65 20.65
N SER A 565 24.06 -10.51 21.61
CA SER A 565 24.62 -9.21 21.99
C SER A 565 25.46 -8.57 20.88
N ALA A 566 26.19 -9.37 20.11
CA ALA A 566 26.97 -8.89 18.97
C ALA A 566 26.08 -8.32 17.86
N PHE A 567 25.01 -9.05 17.48
CA PHE A 567 24.06 -8.55 16.49
C PHE A 567 23.26 -7.34 16.97
N GLN A 568 22.86 -7.30 18.25
CA GLN A 568 22.23 -6.10 18.83
C GLN A 568 23.14 -4.87 18.66
N GLU A 569 24.43 -5.01 18.97
CA GLU A 569 25.40 -3.94 18.80
C GLU A 569 25.57 -3.50 17.32
N CYS A 570 25.55 -4.44 16.38
CA CYS A 570 25.63 -4.14 14.94
C CYS A 570 24.36 -3.44 14.44
N CYS A 571 23.18 -3.97 14.81
CA CYS A 571 21.88 -3.39 14.46
C CYS A 571 21.73 -1.97 14.99
N ASP A 572 22.13 -1.74 16.25
CA ASP A 572 22.03 -0.43 16.91
C ASP A 572 23.01 0.59 16.30
N ALA A 573 24.17 0.14 15.81
CA ALA A 573 25.14 1.01 15.16
C ALA A 573 24.76 1.40 13.72
N TYR A 574 24.02 0.54 13.01
CA TYR A 574 23.61 0.74 11.60
C TYR A 574 22.12 0.41 11.42
N PRO A 575 21.21 1.29 11.88
CA PRO A 575 19.76 1.04 11.87
C PRO A 575 19.14 1.03 10.46
N ASP A 576 19.83 1.58 9.48
CA ASP A 576 19.49 1.62 8.05
C ASP A 576 19.91 0.36 7.28
N ILE A 577 20.78 -0.48 7.86
CA ILE A 577 21.24 -1.72 7.25
C ILE A 577 20.37 -2.89 7.70
N LYS A 578 19.92 -3.67 6.74
CA LYS A 578 19.34 -5.00 6.93
C LYS A 578 20.45 -5.98 7.28
N TRP A 579 20.43 -6.48 8.50
CA TRP A 579 21.33 -7.54 8.97
C TRP A 579 20.65 -8.89 8.77
N SER A 580 21.17 -9.67 7.84
CA SER A 580 20.58 -10.94 7.44
C SER A 580 21.46 -12.09 7.90
N LEU A 581 20.98 -12.90 8.83
CA LEU A 581 21.70 -14.11 9.24
C LEU A 581 21.46 -15.22 8.20
N GLU A 582 22.54 -15.72 7.63
CA GLU A 582 22.55 -16.92 6.77
C GLU A 582 22.93 -18.12 7.64
N TYR A 583 21.94 -18.90 8.09
CA TYR A 583 22.19 -20.07 8.93
C TYR A 583 22.62 -21.26 8.08
N LYS A 584 23.34 -22.21 8.69
CA LYS A 584 23.75 -23.47 8.06
C LYS A 584 23.79 -24.56 9.14
N PRO A 585 23.34 -25.79 8.90
CA PRO A 585 23.36 -26.85 9.92
C PRO A 585 24.78 -27.37 10.22
N THR A 586 25.62 -27.53 9.18
CA THR A 586 26.94 -28.16 9.27
C THR A 586 27.81 -27.78 8.07
N ASP A 587 29.13 -27.82 8.25
CA ASP A 587 30.14 -27.49 7.24
C ASP A 587 31.48 -28.18 7.56
N GLU A 588 32.42 -28.16 6.62
CA GLU A 588 33.80 -28.62 6.86
C GLU A 588 34.51 -27.81 7.96
N ASN A 589 34.15 -26.54 8.14
CA ASN A 589 34.74 -25.65 9.15
C ASN A 589 34.07 -25.74 10.53
N THR A 590 32.83 -26.25 10.61
CA THR A 590 32.06 -26.32 11.86
C THR A 590 31.04 -27.45 11.76
N ARG A 591 31.17 -28.50 12.58
CA ARG A 591 30.26 -29.66 12.49
C ARG A 591 28.86 -29.37 13.00
N PHE A 592 28.72 -28.54 14.02
CA PHE A 592 27.45 -28.07 14.56
C PHE A 592 27.46 -26.56 14.71
N PHE A 593 26.71 -25.87 13.86
CA PHE A 593 26.54 -24.43 13.99
C PHE A 593 25.67 -24.09 15.19
N THR A 594 25.91 -22.91 15.79
CA THR A 594 25.07 -22.40 16.88
C THR A 594 23.61 -22.18 16.43
N VAL A 595 23.42 -21.83 15.16
CA VAL A 595 22.11 -21.64 14.53
C VAL A 595 22.00 -22.61 13.34
N PRO A 596 21.46 -23.83 13.55
CA PRO A 596 21.51 -24.89 12.55
C PRO A 596 20.25 -25.05 11.69
N SER A 597 19.18 -24.29 11.95
CA SER A 597 17.87 -24.50 11.32
C SER A 597 17.08 -23.19 11.22
N THR A 598 16.03 -23.15 10.39
CA THR A 598 15.16 -21.97 10.27
C THR A 598 14.50 -21.64 11.62
N GLY A 599 14.09 -22.65 12.38
CA GLY A 599 13.49 -22.46 13.71
C GLY A 599 14.47 -21.85 14.71
N ALA A 600 15.73 -22.30 14.72
CA ALA A 600 16.76 -21.68 15.56
C ALA A 600 17.06 -20.24 15.09
N ALA A 601 17.10 -20.00 13.79
CA ALA A 601 17.34 -18.68 13.23
C ALA A 601 16.23 -17.68 13.63
N MET A 602 14.96 -18.09 13.59
CA MET A 602 13.85 -17.26 14.05
C MET A 602 13.88 -16.99 15.56
N LEU A 603 14.31 -17.96 16.37
CA LEU A 603 14.54 -17.73 17.80
C LEU A 603 15.67 -16.71 18.01
N MET A 604 16.75 -16.78 17.24
CA MET A 604 17.85 -15.83 17.30
C MET A 604 17.38 -14.41 16.92
N VAL A 605 16.63 -14.26 15.82
CA VAL A 605 16.03 -12.98 15.41
C VAL A 605 15.14 -12.41 16.52
N LYS A 606 14.31 -13.27 17.14
CA LYS A 606 13.45 -12.89 18.27
C LYS A 606 14.25 -12.43 19.49
N ASP A 607 15.34 -13.12 19.84
CA ASP A 607 16.16 -12.77 21.01
C ASP A 607 17.00 -11.50 20.75
N ILE A 608 17.46 -11.28 19.52
CA ILE A 608 18.11 -10.03 19.10
C ILE A 608 17.12 -8.87 19.21
N ASN A 609 15.87 -9.08 18.78
CA ASN A 609 14.77 -8.13 18.91
C ASN A 609 15.13 -6.73 18.38
N ARG A 610 15.48 -6.65 17.09
CA ARG A 610 15.71 -5.40 16.37
C ARG A 610 14.95 -5.39 15.05
N PRO A 611 14.42 -4.23 14.62
CA PRO A 611 13.57 -4.16 13.44
C PRO A 611 14.33 -4.51 12.15
N ASN A 612 15.62 -4.16 12.10
CA ASN A 612 16.53 -4.38 10.97
C ASN A 612 17.34 -5.69 11.06
N MET A 613 16.91 -6.64 11.89
CA MET A 613 17.42 -8.02 11.91
C MET A 613 16.44 -8.94 11.19
N GLY A 614 16.96 -9.77 10.30
CA GLY A 614 16.22 -10.76 9.51
C GLY A 614 17.11 -11.91 9.06
N LEU A 615 16.67 -12.66 8.06
CA LEU A 615 17.33 -13.86 7.57
C LEU A 615 17.57 -13.78 6.06
N THR A 616 18.68 -14.40 5.64
CA THR A 616 18.87 -14.86 4.27
C THR A 616 18.73 -16.38 4.28
N LEU A 617 17.75 -16.91 3.56
CA LEU A 617 17.56 -18.36 3.45
C LEU A 617 18.33 -18.88 2.25
N ASP A 618 19.09 -19.96 2.44
CA ASP A 618 19.72 -20.71 1.35
C ASP A 618 18.97 -22.04 1.14
N MET A 619 18.59 -22.32 -0.10
CA MET A 619 17.83 -23.53 -0.47
C MET A 619 18.57 -24.82 -0.07
N GLY A 620 19.87 -24.89 -0.32
CA GLY A 620 20.73 -26.01 0.03
C GLY A 620 20.86 -26.19 1.53
N HIS A 621 20.93 -25.11 2.30
CA HIS A 621 20.98 -25.16 3.77
C HIS A 621 19.66 -25.65 4.38
N MET A 622 18.51 -25.23 3.83
CA MET A 622 17.19 -25.74 4.22
C MET A 622 17.09 -27.24 3.92
N LEU A 623 17.44 -27.66 2.71
CA LEU A 623 17.44 -29.07 2.32
C LEU A 623 18.40 -29.90 3.19
N MET A 624 19.61 -29.40 3.45
CA MET A 624 20.58 -30.07 4.32
C MET A 624 20.10 -30.21 5.77
N SER A 625 19.27 -29.27 6.23
CA SER A 625 18.62 -29.32 7.54
C SER A 625 17.44 -30.29 7.59
N GLY A 626 17.03 -30.85 6.45
CA GLY A 626 15.83 -31.69 6.32
C GLY A 626 14.54 -30.90 6.35
N GLU A 627 14.58 -29.61 6.01
CA GLU A 627 13.43 -28.72 6.03
C GLU A 627 12.72 -28.70 4.66
N ASN A 628 11.41 -28.44 4.67
CA ASN A 628 10.70 -28.03 3.45
C ASN A 628 11.01 -26.53 3.21
N PRO A 629 11.57 -26.15 2.04
CA PRO A 629 11.88 -24.76 1.76
C PRO A 629 10.67 -23.82 1.76
N GLY A 630 9.54 -24.25 1.19
CA GLY A 630 8.30 -23.47 1.17
C GLY A 630 7.79 -23.18 2.58
N GLN A 631 7.78 -24.18 3.46
CA GLN A 631 7.44 -24.00 4.87
C GLN A 631 8.38 -23.03 5.58
N SER A 632 9.68 -23.11 5.30
CA SER A 632 10.69 -22.26 5.92
C SER A 632 10.52 -20.80 5.48
N ILE A 633 10.32 -20.55 4.19
CA ILE A 633 9.98 -19.22 3.64
C ILE A 633 8.71 -18.67 4.31
N SER A 634 7.65 -19.49 4.38
CA SER A 634 6.39 -19.12 5.05
C SER A 634 6.59 -18.75 6.52
N MET A 635 7.37 -19.53 7.25
CA MET A 635 7.64 -19.34 8.68
C MET A 635 8.42 -18.06 8.98
N VAL A 636 9.34 -17.67 8.08
CA VAL A 636 10.15 -16.46 8.25
C VAL A 636 9.36 -15.18 7.96
N GLY A 637 8.49 -15.19 6.93
CA GLY A 637 7.60 -14.08 6.62
C GLY A 637 8.33 -12.76 6.35
N ASP A 638 7.94 -11.70 7.07
CA ASP A 638 8.47 -10.33 6.92
C ASP A 638 9.96 -10.18 7.31
N LYS A 639 10.51 -11.19 7.99
CA LYS A 639 11.94 -11.26 8.33
C LYS A 639 12.81 -11.86 7.24
N LEU A 640 12.26 -12.21 6.08
CA LEU A 640 13.02 -12.72 4.94
C LEU A 640 13.58 -11.56 4.13
N PHE A 641 14.87 -11.28 4.30
CA PHE A 641 15.54 -10.16 3.64
C PHE A 641 16.18 -10.58 2.32
N GLY A 642 16.75 -11.79 2.26
CA GLY A 642 17.36 -12.35 1.06
C GLY A 642 17.05 -13.83 0.88
N ILE A 643 17.24 -14.33 -0.35
CA ILE A 643 17.18 -15.76 -0.65
C ILE A 643 18.30 -16.17 -1.60
N GLN A 644 18.96 -17.28 -1.28
CA GLN A 644 19.99 -17.91 -2.09
C GLN A 644 19.40 -19.19 -2.71
N LEU A 645 19.33 -19.19 -4.04
CA LEU A 645 18.72 -20.23 -4.86
C LEU A 645 19.80 -21.17 -5.39
N ASN A 646 19.64 -22.45 -5.06
CA ASN A 646 20.39 -23.57 -5.58
C ASN A 646 19.54 -24.83 -5.37
N ASP A 647 20.12 -25.99 -5.68
CA ASP A 647 19.54 -27.29 -5.42
C ASP A 647 20.65 -28.28 -5.02
N GLY A 648 20.28 -29.49 -4.61
CA GLY A 648 21.25 -30.51 -4.22
C GLY A 648 20.59 -31.81 -3.81
N TYR A 649 21.36 -32.88 -3.71
CA TYR A 649 20.85 -34.13 -3.15
C TYR A 649 20.88 -34.05 -1.63
N THR A 650 19.74 -34.30 -0.99
CA THR A 650 19.59 -34.27 0.46
C THR A 650 20.49 -35.32 1.14
N ARG A 651 21.70 -34.90 1.49
CA ARG A 651 22.71 -35.68 2.20
C ARG A 651 23.29 -34.81 3.31
N LEU A 652 23.46 -35.41 4.48
CA LEU A 652 24.03 -34.72 5.63
C LEU A 652 25.43 -34.19 5.27
N ALA A 653 25.65 -32.89 5.45
CA ALA A 653 26.87 -32.17 5.10
C ALA A 653 27.22 -32.09 3.59
N ALA A 654 26.25 -32.28 2.68
CA ALA A 654 26.45 -32.04 1.26
C ALA A 654 25.91 -30.66 0.86
N GLU A 655 26.82 -29.74 0.51
CA GLU A 655 26.50 -28.50 -0.20
C GLU A 655 26.85 -28.71 -1.68
N ASP A 656 25.86 -29.19 -2.44
CA ASP A 656 26.09 -29.58 -3.83
C ASP A 656 26.14 -28.37 -4.78
N GLY A 657 25.45 -27.26 -4.44
CA GLY A 657 25.42 -26.02 -5.23
C GLY A 657 24.91 -26.24 -6.66
N MET A 658 23.89 -27.06 -6.86
CA MET A 658 23.34 -27.38 -8.19
C MET A 658 22.37 -26.29 -8.66
N MET A 659 22.05 -26.30 -9.96
CA MET A 659 21.08 -25.39 -10.57
C MET A 659 19.69 -25.53 -9.91
N PHE A 660 19.02 -24.41 -9.69
CA PHE A 660 17.74 -24.32 -8.99
C PHE A 660 16.65 -25.16 -9.67
N GLY A 661 15.93 -25.97 -8.88
CA GLY A 661 14.81 -26.80 -9.35
C GLY A 661 15.20 -27.94 -10.29
N SER A 662 16.48 -28.34 -10.32
CA SER A 662 16.97 -29.43 -11.16
C SER A 662 16.80 -30.81 -10.53
N ILE A 663 16.86 -30.90 -9.20
CA ILE A 663 16.68 -32.14 -8.43
C ILE A 663 15.30 -32.16 -7.79
N HIS A 664 14.85 -31.02 -7.27
CA HIS A 664 13.59 -30.87 -6.54
C HIS A 664 12.66 -29.82 -7.17
N PRO A 665 12.16 -30.04 -8.41
CA PRO A 665 11.37 -29.05 -9.13
C PRO A 665 10.06 -28.68 -8.42
N SER A 666 9.38 -29.62 -7.78
CA SER A 666 8.14 -29.34 -7.04
C SER A 666 8.36 -28.44 -5.82
N MET A 667 9.45 -28.66 -5.06
CA MET A 667 9.80 -27.81 -3.92
C MET A 667 10.31 -26.44 -4.36
N ALA A 668 11.00 -26.35 -5.49
CA ALA A 668 11.39 -25.07 -6.09
C ALA A 668 10.16 -24.25 -6.54
N LEU A 669 9.17 -24.90 -7.15
CA LEU A 669 7.89 -24.27 -7.52
C LEU A 669 7.15 -23.76 -6.26
N GLU A 670 7.04 -24.60 -5.23
CA GLU A 670 6.44 -24.21 -3.94
C GLU A 670 7.19 -23.05 -3.28
N ALA A 671 8.52 -23.05 -3.31
CA ALA A 671 9.33 -21.96 -2.76
C ALA A 671 9.02 -20.62 -3.45
N LEU A 672 8.91 -20.60 -4.78
CA LEU A 672 8.53 -19.38 -5.51
C LEU A 672 7.09 -18.94 -5.21
N TYR A 673 6.15 -19.89 -5.09
CA TYR A 673 4.79 -19.59 -4.63
C TYR A 673 4.80 -18.94 -3.25
N GLN A 674 5.60 -19.46 -2.31
CA GLN A 674 5.73 -18.91 -0.96
C GLN A 674 6.37 -17.51 -0.98
N LEU A 675 7.36 -17.25 -1.84
CA LEU A 675 7.89 -15.90 -2.05
C LEU A 675 6.83 -14.92 -2.57
N ARG A 676 5.97 -15.37 -3.50
CA ARG A 676 4.88 -14.56 -4.07
C ARG A 676 3.88 -14.15 -2.99
N ILE A 677 3.35 -15.11 -2.22
CA ILE A 677 2.34 -14.81 -1.19
C ILE A 677 2.92 -14.08 0.03
N ASN A 678 4.22 -14.24 0.31
CA ASN A 678 4.92 -13.47 1.35
C ASN A 678 5.35 -12.08 0.86
N ASN A 679 5.06 -11.73 -0.39
CA ASN A 679 5.38 -10.44 -0.97
C ASN A 679 6.88 -10.10 -0.86
N PHE A 680 7.76 -11.07 -1.13
CA PHE A 680 9.21 -10.88 -1.08
C PHE A 680 9.66 -9.76 -2.02
N ARG A 681 10.72 -9.02 -1.63
CA ARG A 681 11.22 -7.81 -2.32
C ARG A 681 12.76 -7.73 -2.44
N GLY A 682 13.49 -8.75 -2.01
CA GLY A 682 14.95 -8.81 -2.20
C GLY A 682 15.33 -9.22 -3.63
N HIS A 683 16.63 -9.32 -3.92
CA HIS A 683 17.11 -9.97 -5.14
C HIS A 683 17.18 -11.49 -4.96
N LEU A 684 17.14 -12.22 -6.08
CA LEU A 684 17.33 -13.66 -6.10
C LEU A 684 18.80 -13.95 -6.41
N TYR A 685 19.51 -14.56 -5.48
CA TYR A 685 20.94 -14.83 -5.62
C TYR A 685 21.19 -16.30 -5.92
N PHE A 686 21.94 -16.63 -6.97
CA PHE A 686 22.33 -18.00 -7.27
C PHE A 686 23.65 -18.37 -6.55
N ASP A 687 23.56 -19.09 -5.42
CA ASP A 687 24.74 -19.69 -4.77
C ASP A 687 25.00 -21.10 -5.30
N THR A 688 25.42 -21.17 -6.57
CA THR A 688 25.71 -22.42 -7.28
C THR A 688 27.21 -22.62 -7.53
N PHE A 689 27.62 -23.87 -7.75
CA PHE A 689 29.02 -24.30 -7.95
C PHE A 689 29.22 -24.92 -9.35
N PRO A 690 29.28 -24.10 -10.42
CA PRO A 690 29.42 -24.56 -11.80
C PRO A 690 30.83 -25.10 -12.14
N GLN A 691 31.47 -25.87 -11.26
CA GLN A 691 32.84 -26.38 -11.44
C GLN A 691 33.02 -27.23 -12.71
N ARG A 692 31.95 -27.86 -13.19
CA ARG A 692 31.94 -28.78 -14.35
C ARG A 692 31.20 -28.22 -15.56
N THR A 693 30.66 -27.02 -15.48
CA THR A 693 29.84 -26.41 -16.54
C THR A 693 30.24 -24.95 -16.75
N ASP A 694 29.85 -24.35 -17.86
CA ASP A 694 30.12 -22.94 -18.10
C ASP A 694 29.36 -22.07 -17.07
N PRO A 695 30.05 -21.28 -16.22
CA PRO A 695 29.41 -20.49 -15.17
C PRO A 695 28.47 -19.41 -15.74
N ILE A 696 28.71 -18.93 -16.96
CA ILE A 696 27.83 -17.94 -17.59
C ILE A 696 26.51 -18.61 -17.98
N LYS A 697 26.59 -19.72 -18.72
CA LYS A 697 25.41 -20.45 -19.20
C LYS A 697 24.60 -21.08 -18.07
N GLU A 698 25.27 -21.49 -17.00
CA GLU A 698 24.62 -22.02 -15.81
C GLU A 698 23.76 -20.96 -15.12
N CYS A 699 24.29 -19.74 -14.97
CA CYS A 699 23.51 -18.64 -14.41
C CYS A 699 22.36 -18.24 -15.33
N GLU A 700 22.58 -18.15 -16.65
CA GLU A 700 21.51 -17.86 -17.63
C GLU A 700 20.40 -18.93 -17.57
N TYR A 701 20.77 -20.20 -17.42
CA TYR A 701 19.82 -21.30 -17.23
C TYR A 701 19.00 -21.12 -15.95
N ASN A 702 19.63 -20.78 -14.82
CA ASN A 702 18.89 -20.54 -13.58
C ASN A 702 17.91 -19.35 -13.70
N ILE A 703 18.34 -18.25 -14.33
CA ILE A 703 17.46 -17.08 -14.59
C ILE A 703 16.24 -17.52 -15.39
N GLN A 704 16.45 -18.26 -16.48
CA GLN A 704 15.38 -18.79 -17.30
C GLN A 704 14.45 -19.70 -16.49
N ARG A 705 15.02 -20.63 -15.72
CA ARG A 705 14.27 -21.61 -14.92
C ARG A 705 13.42 -20.94 -13.85
N VAL A 706 13.94 -19.93 -13.16
CA VAL A 706 13.16 -19.15 -12.19
C VAL A 706 11.99 -18.45 -12.88
N LYS A 707 12.20 -17.82 -14.03
CA LYS A 707 11.14 -17.15 -14.80
C LYS A 707 10.06 -18.12 -15.27
N GLU A 708 10.44 -19.30 -15.74
CA GLU A 708 9.51 -20.38 -16.12
C GLU A 708 8.64 -20.79 -14.92
N PHE A 709 9.25 -21.09 -13.77
CA PHE A 709 8.50 -21.50 -12.58
C PHE A 709 7.64 -20.37 -12.01
N TRP A 710 8.12 -19.12 -12.07
CA TRP A 710 7.35 -17.97 -11.61
C TRP A 710 6.08 -17.75 -12.45
N ARG A 711 6.19 -17.82 -13.79
CA ARG A 711 5.02 -17.74 -14.68
C ARG A 711 4.04 -18.89 -14.40
N ALA A 712 4.54 -20.10 -14.17
CA ALA A 712 3.69 -21.22 -13.79
C ALA A 712 2.94 -20.92 -12.48
N VAL A 713 3.63 -20.38 -11.46
CA VAL A 713 3.03 -19.94 -10.19
C VAL A 713 1.95 -18.87 -10.37
N GLU A 714 2.15 -17.91 -11.28
CA GLU A 714 1.18 -16.84 -11.59
C GLU A 714 -0.09 -17.37 -12.28
N MET A 715 0.04 -18.46 -13.05
CA MET A 715 -1.06 -19.08 -13.78
C MET A 715 -1.80 -20.16 -12.97
N MET A 716 -1.29 -20.57 -11.81
CA MET A 716 -1.95 -21.55 -10.96
C MET A 716 -3.25 -20.97 -10.38
N ASN A 717 -4.31 -21.77 -10.38
CA ASN A 717 -5.61 -21.37 -9.85
C ASN A 717 -5.58 -21.31 -8.31
N GLU A 718 -5.75 -20.11 -7.75
CA GLU A 718 -5.73 -19.87 -6.30
C GLU A 718 -6.87 -20.58 -5.56
N ASP A 719 -8.05 -20.73 -6.18
CA ASP A 719 -9.18 -21.49 -5.61
C ASP A 719 -8.85 -22.98 -5.48
N ASP A 720 -8.17 -23.55 -6.48
CA ASP A 720 -7.74 -24.95 -6.46
C ASP A 720 -6.66 -25.17 -5.40
N ILE A 721 -5.67 -24.29 -5.33
CA ILE A 721 -4.64 -24.32 -4.27
C ILE A 721 -5.31 -24.27 -2.89
N HIS A 722 -6.23 -23.32 -2.69
CA HIS A 722 -6.93 -23.15 -1.41
C HIS A 722 -7.76 -24.40 -1.05
N ARG A 723 -8.51 -24.96 -2.00
CA ARG A 723 -9.27 -26.19 -1.79
C ARG A 723 -8.36 -27.36 -1.43
N ILE A 724 -7.30 -27.59 -2.21
CA ILE A 724 -6.31 -28.67 -1.98
C ILE A 724 -5.73 -28.56 -0.57
N ALA A 725 -5.34 -27.36 -0.16
CA ALA A 725 -4.80 -27.10 1.18
C ALA A 725 -5.83 -27.38 2.28
N MET A 726 -7.07 -26.91 2.13
CA MET A 726 -8.14 -27.12 3.11
C MET A 726 -8.55 -28.59 3.28
N GLU A 727 -8.52 -29.36 2.19
CA GLU A 727 -8.88 -30.78 2.17
C GLU A 727 -7.70 -31.70 2.51
N HIS A 728 -6.48 -31.15 2.62
CA HIS A 728 -5.24 -31.91 2.73
C HIS A 728 -5.10 -32.93 1.57
N ASP A 729 -5.49 -32.52 0.37
CA ASP A 729 -5.62 -33.38 -0.82
C ASP A 729 -4.25 -33.64 -1.48
N ALA A 730 -3.61 -34.73 -1.08
CA ALA A 730 -2.31 -35.13 -1.63
C ALA A 730 -2.35 -35.40 -3.14
N LEU A 731 -3.45 -35.96 -3.67
CA LEU A 731 -3.54 -36.25 -5.11
C LEU A 731 -3.76 -34.96 -5.90
N GLY A 732 -4.66 -34.10 -5.44
CA GLY A 732 -4.87 -32.77 -6.03
C GLY A 732 -3.60 -31.93 -6.03
N SER A 733 -2.79 -31.99 -4.96
CA SER A 733 -1.48 -31.33 -4.92
C SER A 733 -0.53 -31.82 -6.02
N LEU A 734 -0.45 -33.14 -6.24
CA LEU A 734 0.38 -33.70 -7.32
C LEU A 734 -0.16 -33.36 -8.72
N GLU A 735 -1.48 -33.34 -8.89
CA GLU A 735 -2.12 -32.95 -10.15
C GLU A 735 -1.87 -31.48 -10.47
N LEU A 736 -1.98 -30.60 -9.47
CA LEU A 736 -1.70 -29.18 -9.57
C LEU A 736 -0.24 -28.92 -9.99
N VAL A 737 0.72 -29.59 -9.37
CA VAL A 737 2.15 -29.50 -9.76
C VAL A 737 2.36 -29.97 -11.19
N ASN A 738 1.73 -31.09 -11.58
CA ASN A 738 1.82 -31.59 -12.96
C ASN A 738 1.19 -30.64 -13.98
N GLN A 739 0.11 -29.94 -13.62
CA GLN A 739 -0.50 -28.91 -14.47
C GLN A 739 0.44 -27.71 -14.63
N ALA A 740 1.03 -27.23 -13.54
CA ALA A 740 1.97 -26.11 -13.55
C ALA A 740 3.19 -26.39 -14.47
N PHE A 741 3.71 -27.61 -14.49
CA PHE A 741 4.82 -27.97 -15.39
C PHE A 741 4.45 -28.23 -16.85
N ARG A 742 3.17 -28.12 -17.23
CA ARG A 742 2.70 -28.22 -18.62
C ARG A 742 2.46 -26.85 -19.27
N LEU A 743 2.41 -25.79 -18.47
CA LEU A 743 2.37 -24.40 -18.89
C LEU A 743 3.76 -23.98 -19.36
#